data_AF-A0A414PVS9-F1
#
_entry.id   AF-A0A414PVS9-F1
#
_cell.length_a   1.000
_cell.length_b   1.000
_cell.length_c   1.000
_cell.angle_alpha   90.00
_cell.angle_beta   90.00
_cell.angle_gamma   90.00
#
_symmetry.space_group_name_H-M   'P 1'
#
loop_
_entity.id
_entity.type
_entity.pdbx_description
1 polymer ?
#
loop_
_entity_poly.entity_id
_entity_poly.type
_entity_poly.pdbx_seq_one_letter_code
_entity_poly.pdbx_strand_id
1 'polypeptide(L)'
;MSDIMRPIPFSQLMNWIIEEHKTQDAIFGVRKMVTTNQEGALPIFDERIETPFGPAAGPNTQLAQNIVASYVAGSRFFELKTVQVMDGEELSKCVNKPCIVAQDECYNCEWSTELEVPQAFAEYVKAWFACHLIAREYGLGSPDGFVFNMSVGYDLEGIKSPKVDAYIEGMKDASGSDVWNECRAWALANLDKFEHVDAAFVESIPARVSNSITESTLHGCPPAEIERIATYLITEKGLNTYIKCNPTLLGYEFARQRLNELGFDYIVFDDTHFREDLQWADAVPMFERLIALCAERGLEFGVKLTNTFPVDVTRNELPSTEMYMSGRSLFSLTIEAARRITEQFDGKLRISYSGGATVYNIRALYDAGIWPVTLATDVLKPGGYERFSQMAGEFADLDGKPFAGVSLEAVTAIQADSLTNPLYKKPLRPLPDRKVAGKSPLSDCFTTPCRTSCPIQQDIPAYLAAVDEGRYEDALNIIIERNALPFITGTICPHPCGRACERAFYEPEGAQIRASKLKAAREAMTTVLPKLRAQAIANDAERNVAVIGGGPAGLATAFFLTRAGVPVTIFEARDSLGGVVRHVIPEFRIASDDISHDAELCLAFGAKVQLNARVESIDELKAQGFTDVVVATGAWMPGSAGLGEGAELDVLEFLEAAKKGEKLELGEDVVVIGAGNTAMDAARVAKRLAGVKNVRLVYRRTKKQMPADEEELDLALADGVEFCELLAPKALNGAVLTCDVMELGEPDASGRRSPVATGETVELSATTVICAVGEGIDASLYDAAGVEHDRRGRLAATSTGVEGVWAAGDCRRGPATVVEAIADAAEVARAIAGVDFNKYADCNEQAGREDTCYERKGSLCRDKRNCTKTRCLGCGSVCEVCCDVCPNRANVAIKVPGLAKHQVVHVDGMCNECGNCAVFCPYQEGRPYKDKLTLFWSEQDMENSENEGFLAVDEDHFKVRVAGTVRTVSVDAVNTGLPEAVRLTIKAVRDSYPYLLKK
;
A
#
# COMPACT_ATOMS: atom_id res chain seq x y z
N MET A 1 -20.54 -15.19 -11.54
CA MET A 1 -20.30 -14.09 -12.50
C MET A 1 -19.76 -14.73 -13.76
N SER A 2 -19.84 -14.06 -14.90
CA SER A 2 -19.47 -14.70 -16.17
C SER A 2 -17.96 -14.74 -16.42
N ASP A 3 -17.12 -14.05 -15.61
CA ASP A 3 -15.66 -13.90 -15.72
C ASP A 3 -15.10 -13.59 -17.13
N ILE A 4 -15.99 -13.24 -18.06
CA ILE A 4 -15.77 -13.04 -19.48
C ILE A 4 -15.71 -11.55 -19.78
N MET A 5 -14.60 -11.12 -20.34
CA MET A 5 -14.46 -9.77 -20.89
C MET A 5 -15.11 -9.70 -22.27
N ARG A 6 -15.90 -8.65 -22.48
CA ARG A 6 -16.60 -8.36 -23.74
C ARG A 6 -16.04 -7.06 -24.32
N PRO A 7 -15.36 -7.12 -25.48
CA PRO A 7 -14.99 -5.94 -26.26
C PRO A 7 -16.20 -5.03 -26.51
N ILE A 8 -16.01 -3.71 -26.39
CA ILE A 8 -17.03 -2.72 -26.75
C ILE A 8 -16.83 -2.23 -28.19
N PRO A 9 -17.90 -1.88 -28.94
CA PRO A 9 -17.77 -1.30 -30.27
C PRO A 9 -16.95 0.00 -30.28
N PHE A 10 -16.31 0.35 -31.39
CA PHE A 10 -15.50 1.57 -31.49
C PHE A 10 -16.34 2.83 -31.23
N SER A 11 -17.59 2.82 -31.69
CA SER A 11 -18.54 3.90 -31.42
C SER A 11 -18.79 4.13 -29.93
N GLN A 12 -18.91 3.06 -29.14
CA GLN A 12 -19.10 3.17 -27.69
C GLN A 12 -17.81 3.65 -27.01
N LEU A 13 -16.65 3.12 -27.42
CA LEU A 13 -15.33 3.55 -26.94
C LEU A 13 -15.14 5.06 -27.12
N MET A 14 -15.34 5.58 -28.33
CA MET A 14 -15.14 7.00 -28.65
C MET A 14 -16.20 7.89 -28.00
N ASN A 15 -17.46 7.46 -27.92
CA ASN A 15 -18.49 8.22 -27.21
C ASN A 15 -18.17 8.34 -25.71
N TRP A 16 -17.61 7.30 -25.08
CA TRP A 16 -17.14 7.38 -23.71
C TRP A 16 -16.00 8.41 -23.59
N ILE A 17 -14.95 8.30 -24.42
CA ILE A 17 -13.83 9.25 -24.43
C ILE A 17 -14.31 10.70 -24.52
N ILE A 18 -15.16 11.00 -25.50
CA ILE A 18 -15.61 12.37 -25.80
C ILE A 18 -16.50 12.91 -24.66
N GLU A 19 -17.49 12.14 -24.22
CA GLU A 19 -18.44 12.61 -23.21
C GLU A 19 -17.79 12.73 -21.83
N GLU A 20 -16.91 11.79 -21.46
CA GLU A 20 -16.20 11.88 -20.18
C GLU A 20 -15.20 13.04 -20.16
N HIS A 21 -14.45 13.26 -21.25
CA HIS A 21 -13.57 14.41 -21.36
C HIS A 21 -14.37 15.72 -21.22
N LYS A 22 -15.45 15.85 -21.97
CA LYS A 22 -16.33 17.03 -21.95
C LYS A 22 -16.97 17.32 -20.60
N THR A 23 -17.37 16.28 -19.86
CA THR A 23 -18.15 16.44 -18.62
C THR A 23 -17.32 16.38 -17.35
N GLN A 24 -16.15 15.73 -17.39
CA GLN A 24 -15.36 15.39 -16.21
C GLN A 24 -13.87 15.70 -16.33
N ASP A 25 -13.41 16.22 -17.49
CA ASP A 25 -12.00 16.48 -17.77
C ASP A 25 -11.13 15.24 -17.51
N ALA A 26 -11.63 14.09 -17.98
CA ALA A 26 -10.99 12.79 -17.79
C ALA A 26 -11.24 11.86 -18.98
N ILE A 27 -10.34 10.91 -19.23
CA ILE A 27 -10.53 9.86 -20.23
C ILE A 27 -10.27 8.50 -19.59
N PHE A 28 -11.29 7.64 -19.64
CA PHE A 28 -11.38 6.41 -18.84
C PHE A 28 -10.92 6.67 -17.41
N GLY A 29 -11.42 7.73 -16.78
CA GLY A 29 -11.12 8.18 -15.41
C GLY A 29 -9.64 8.53 -15.13
N VAL A 30 -8.80 8.70 -16.15
CA VAL A 30 -7.48 9.35 -16.02
C VAL A 30 -7.68 10.86 -16.13
N ARG A 31 -7.29 11.59 -15.09
CA ARG A 31 -7.44 13.05 -14.97
C ARG A 31 -6.15 13.80 -15.28
N LYS A 32 -4.98 13.21 -15.02
CA LYS A 32 -3.69 13.84 -15.32
C LYS A 32 -3.26 13.53 -16.75
N MET A 33 -3.94 14.16 -17.70
CA MET A 33 -3.63 14.04 -19.11
C MET A 33 -2.26 14.67 -19.40
N VAL A 34 -1.40 13.93 -20.08
CA VAL A 34 -0.03 14.35 -20.37
C VAL A 34 0.09 14.81 -21.82
N THR A 35 0.61 16.02 -22.00
CA THR A 35 1.09 16.52 -23.28
C THR A 35 2.60 16.33 -23.39
N THR A 36 3.05 15.75 -24.50
CA THR A 36 4.46 15.49 -24.80
C THR A 36 4.99 16.45 -25.89
N ASN A 37 6.32 16.60 -25.98
CA ASN A 37 6.99 17.42 -27.00
C ASN A 37 7.65 16.53 -28.07
N GLN A 38 7.47 16.88 -29.35
CA GLN A 38 8.08 16.20 -30.49
C GLN A 38 9.59 16.45 -30.63
N GLU A 39 10.09 17.59 -30.16
CA GLU A 39 11.49 18.00 -30.38
C GLU A 39 12.51 17.06 -29.72
N GLY A 40 12.09 16.29 -28.71
CA GLY A 40 12.92 15.30 -27.99
C GLY A 40 12.56 13.83 -28.29
N ALA A 41 11.69 13.56 -29.26
CA ALA A 41 11.21 12.20 -29.53
C ALA A 41 12.36 11.26 -29.90
N LEU A 42 12.41 10.10 -29.25
CA LEU A 42 13.45 9.11 -29.39
C LEU A 42 13.17 8.22 -30.61
N PRO A 43 14.12 8.03 -31.54
CA PRO A 43 13.94 7.10 -32.64
C PRO A 43 14.03 5.66 -32.12
N ILE A 44 13.09 4.83 -32.54
CA ILE A 44 13.08 3.40 -32.30
C ILE A 44 12.57 2.71 -33.55
N PHE A 45 13.38 1.80 -34.12
CA PHE A 45 13.12 1.24 -35.44
C PHE A 45 13.12 2.34 -36.52
N ASP A 46 12.13 2.33 -37.43
CA ASP A 46 11.78 3.41 -38.34
C ASP A 46 10.70 4.35 -37.76
N GLU A 47 10.40 4.24 -36.47
CA GLU A 47 9.36 4.97 -35.74
C GLU A 47 9.96 5.88 -34.64
N ARG A 48 9.10 6.55 -33.87
CA ARG A 48 9.51 7.45 -32.78
C ARG A 48 8.60 7.30 -31.56
N ILE A 49 9.18 7.50 -30.38
CA ILE A 49 8.45 7.55 -29.11
C ILE A 49 8.78 8.84 -28.36
N GLU A 50 7.76 9.56 -27.90
CA GLU A 50 7.95 10.82 -27.16
C GLU A 50 8.23 10.61 -25.67
N THR A 51 8.02 9.39 -25.15
CA THR A 51 8.46 8.95 -23.82
C THR A 51 9.04 7.54 -23.92
N PRO A 52 10.09 7.19 -23.15
CA PRO A 52 10.77 5.89 -23.26
C PRO A 52 10.03 4.77 -22.52
N PHE A 53 8.74 4.94 -22.19
CA PHE A 53 8.02 4.00 -21.33
C PHE A 53 6.56 3.77 -21.72
N GLY A 54 5.98 2.73 -21.13
CA GLY A 54 4.55 2.49 -21.14
C GLY A 54 4.16 1.16 -20.47
N PRO A 55 2.97 0.61 -20.74
CA PRO A 55 2.52 -0.60 -20.09
C PRO A 55 3.19 -1.85 -20.67
N ALA A 56 3.47 -2.84 -19.80
CA ALA A 56 4.03 -4.14 -20.18
C ALA A 56 2.95 -5.09 -20.73
N ALA A 57 3.36 -6.18 -21.38
CA ALA A 57 2.46 -7.26 -21.78
C ALA A 57 1.75 -7.83 -20.54
N GLY A 58 0.50 -7.44 -20.35
CA GLY A 58 -0.27 -7.78 -19.17
C GLY A 58 -1.66 -7.18 -19.18
N PRO A 59 -2.37 -7.18 -18.03
CA PRO A 59 -3.79 -6.84 -18.02
C PRO A 59 -4.06 -5.39 -18.45
N ASN A 60 -3.08 -4.49 -18.29
CA ASN A 60 -3.17 -3.10 -18.72
C ASN A 60 -3.08 -2.90 -20.24
N THR A 61 -2.75 -3.92 -21.04
CA THR A 61 -2.70 -3.87 -22.51
C THR A 61 -3.67 -4.84 -23.18
N GLN A 62 -4.70 -5.29 -22.46
CA GLN A 62 -5.68 -6.26 -22.98
C GLN A 62 -6.86 -5.63 -23.72
N LEU A 63 -7.41 -4.53 -23.19
CA LEU A 63 -8.58 -3.85 -23.73
C LEU A 63 -8.21 -2.46 -24.25
N ALA A 64 -8.93 -1.97 -25.26
CA ALA A 64 -8.65 -0.72 -25.94
C ALA A 64 -8.68 0.47 -24.95
N GLN A 65 -9.64 0.50 -24.03
CA GLN A 65 -9.72 1.53 -23.00
C GLN A 65 -8.50 1.55 -22.06
N ASN A 66 -7.86 0.40 -21.81
CA ASN A 66 -6.70 0.30 -20.94
C ASN A 66 -5.46 0.92 -21.62
N ILE A 67 -5.33 0.66 -22.93
CA ILE A 67 -4.27 1.21 -23.78
C ILE A 67 -4.45 2.73 -23.93
N VAL A 68 -5.67 3.18 -24.23
CA VAL A 68 -5.98 4.62 -24.33
C VAL A 68 -5.74 5.34 -23.00
N ALA A 69 -6.17 4.76 -21.86
CA ALA A 69 -5.88 5.32 -20.54
C ALA A 69 -4.37 5.48 -20.29
N SER A 70 -3.58 4.47 -20.68
CA SER A 70 -2.11 4.51 -20.58
C SER A 70 -1.50 5.60 -21.47
N TYR A 71 -2.01 5.78 -22.70
CA TYR A 71 -1.59 6.83 -23.63
C TYR A 71 -1.85 8.23 -23.08
N VAL A 72 -3.07 8.46 -22.61
CA VAL A 72 -3.50 9.73 -22.00
C VAL A 72 -2.65 10.08 -20.79
N ALA A 73 -2.26 9.07 -20.00
CA ALA A 73 -1.38 9.27 -18.84
C ALA A 73 0.12 9.45 -19.19
N GLY A 74 0.50 9.41 -20.47
CA GLY A 74 1.86 9.73 -20.94
C GLY A 74 2.69 8.57 -21.51
N SER A 75 2.10 7.37 -21.68
CA SER A 75 2.80 6.23 -22.30
C SER A 75 2.97 6.40 -23.80
N ARG A 76 4.12 6.02 -24.35
CA ARG A 76 4.38 6.04 -25.80
C ARG A 76 4.97 4.73 -26.34
N PHE A 77 5.31 3.77 -25.48
CA PHE A 77 5.68 2.41 -25.90
C PHE A 77 4.75 1.38 -25.26
N PHE A 78 4.01 0.63 -26.08
CA PHE A 78 2.99 -0.30 -25.60
C PHE A 78 3.37 -1.72 -25.95
N GLU A 79 3.65 -2.53 -24.93
CA GLU A 79 3.86 -3.96 -25.13
C GLU A 79 2.51 -4.68 -25.01
N LEU A 80 1.99 -5.11 -26.15
CA LEU A 80 0.66 -5.68 -26.25
C LEU A 80 0.61 -7.06 -25.61
N LYS A 81 -0.55 -7.42 -25.06
CA LYS A 81 -0.72 -8.69 -24.36
C LYS A 81 -0.54 -9.88 -25.33
N THR A 82 0.19 -10.89 -24.88
CA THR A 82 0.59 -12.04 -25.70
C THR A 82 -0.62 -12.79 -26.26
N VAL A 83 -0.62 -13.02 -27.57
CA VAL A 83 -1.57 -13.91 -28.26
C VAL A 83 -0.97 -15.31 -28.44
N GLN A 84 -1.82 -16.34 -28.37
CA GLN A 84 -1.42 -17.74 -28.51
C GLN A 84 -2.56 -18.58 -29.12
N VAL A 85 -2.30 -19.86 -29.39
CA VAL A 85 -3.30 -20.76 -30.00
C VAL A 85 -4.47 -21.04 -29.05
N MET A 86 -4.21 -21.23 -27.76
CA MET A 86 -5.26 -21.39 -26.73
C MET A 86 -5.72 -20.03 -26.22
N ASP A 87 -6.96 -19.63 -26.52
CA ASP A 87 -7.48 -18.30 -26.27
C ASP A 87 -8.95 -18.31 -25.79
N GLY A 88 -9.49 -17.13 -25.47
CA GLY A 88 -10.90 -16.97 -25.12
C GLY A 88 -11.36 -17.83 -23.93
N GLU A 89 -12.52 -18.47 -24.10
CA GLU A 89 -13.14 -19.30 -23.05
C GLU A 89 -12.29 -20.51 -22.66
N GLU A 90 -11.53 -21.08 -23.60
CA GLU A 90 -10.63 -22.22 -23.34
C GLU A 90 -9.53 -21.81 -22.35
N LEU A 91 -8.86 -20.68 -22.62
CA LEU A 91 -7.84 -20.16 -21.72
C LEU A 91 -8.44 -19.71 -20.38
N SER A 92 -9.57 -18.99 -20.40
CA SER A 92 -10.21 -18.49 -19.17
C SER A 92 -10.53 -19.62 -18.18
N LYS A 93 -10.95 -20.79 -18.67
CA LYS A 93 -11.21 -21.98 -17.83
C LYS A 93 -9.97 -22.54 -17.15
N CYS A 94 -8.78 -22.26 -17.68
CA CYS A 94 -7.51 -22.68 -17.10
C CYS A 94 -6.95 -21.66 -16.09
N VAL A 95 -7.50 -20.44 -16.05
CA VAL A 95 -7.04 -19.38 -15.14
C VAL A 95 -7.78 -19.48 -13.81
N ASN A 96 -7.07 -19.85 -12.75
CA ASN A 96 -7.63 -19.83 -11.41
C ASN A 96 -7.84 -18.37 -10.95
N LYS A 97 -9.09 -18.02 -10.59
CA LYS A 97 -9.50 -16.67 -10.20
C LYS A 97 -9.84 -16.60 -8.69
N PRO A 98 -9.48 -15.53 -7.96
CA PRO A 98 -8.74 -14.36 -8.43
C PRO A 98 -7.30 -14.70 -8.83
N CYS A 99 -6.80 -14.05 -9.87
CA CYS A 99 -5.52 -14.39 -10.50
C CYS A 99 -4.42 -13.34 -10.29
N ILE A 100 -4.66 -12.25 -9.55
CA ILE A 100 -3.67 -11.19 -9.27
C ILE A 100 -3.70 -10.79 -7.78
N VAL A 101 -2.53 -10.73 -7.16
CA VAL A 101 -2.30 -10.09 -5.87
C VAL A 101 -1.10 -9.15 -5.97
N ALA A 102 -1.34 -7.83 -5.93
CA ALA A 102 -0.29 -6.81 -6.12
C ALA A 102 0.09 -6.04 -4.83
N GLN A 103 -0.20 -6.58 -3.65
CA GLN A 103 -0.08 -5.84 -2.37
C GLN A 103 1.34 -5.35 -2.10
N ASP A 104 2.32 -6.23 -2.23
CA ASP A 104 3.74 -5.92 -2.04
C ASP A 104 4.57 -6.50 -3.20
N GLU A 105 4.92 -7.78 -3.12
CA GLU A 105 5.19 -8.59 -4.30
C GLU A 105 3.92 -8.61 -5.15
N CYS A 106 4.11 -8.55 -6.45
CA CYS A 106 3.00 -8.80 -7.36
C CYS A 106 3.07 -10.24 -7.80
N TYR A 107 2.02 -10.99 -7.54
CA TYR A 107 1.84 -12.36 -7.99
C TYR A 107 0.68 -12.44 -8.97
N ASN A 108 0.81 -13.33 -9.94
CA ASN A 108 -0.32 -13.69 -10.79
C ASN A 108 -0.20 -15.10 -11.38
N CYS A 109 -1.30 -15.62 -11.95
CA CYS A 109 -1.35 -16.96 -12.54
C CYS A 109 -1.24 -16.98 -14.08
N GLU A 110 -1.59 -15.89 -14.78
CA GLU A 110 -1.60 -15.85 -16.25
C GLU A 110 -1.35 -14.42 -16.78
N TRP A 111 -0.60 -14.30 -17.87
CA TRP A 111 -0.27 -13.03 -18.55
C TRP A 111 -0.72 -12.95 -20.01
N SER A 112 -1.22 -14.05 -20.58
CA SER A 112 -1.75 -14.13 -21.95
C SER A 112 -3.13 -13.51 -22.03
N THR A 113 -3.51 -13.06 -23.23
CA THR A 113 -4.83 -12.47 -23.44
C THR A 113 -5.93 -13.51 -23.22
N GLU A 114 -6.91 -13.18 -22.38
CA GLU A 114 -8.12 -13.99 -22.19
C GLU A 114 -9.16 -13.70 -23.29
N LEU A 115 -8.87 -12.76 -24.20
CA LEU A 115 -9.65 -12.56 -25.42
C LEU A 115 -9.29 -13.59 -26.48
N GLU A 116 -10.21 -13.83 -27.41
CA GLU A 116 -9.87 -14.55 -28.64
C GLU A 116 -8.87 -13.73 -29.47
N VAL A 117 -7.97 -14.38 -30.23
CA VAL A 117 -6.97 -13.69 -31.05
C VAL A 117 -7.58 -12.61 -31.98
N PRO A 118 -8.69 -12.85 -32.70
CA PRO A 118 -9.34 -11.81 -33.50
C PRO A 118 -9.92 -10.65 -32.67
N GLN A 119 -10.37 -10.93 -31.45
CA GLN A 119 -10.87 -9.88 -30.54
C GLN A 119 -9.70 -9.03 -30.03
N ALA A 120 -8.58 -9.64 -29.65
CA ALA A 120 -7.36 -8.92 -29.26
C ALA A 120 -6.86 -8.03 -30.42
N PHE A 121 -6.81 -8.57 -31.65
CA PHE A 121 -6.52 -7.78 -32.85
C PHE A 121 -7.44 -6.55 -32.96
N ALA A 122 -8.76 -6.75 -32.81
CA ALA A 122 -9.72 -5.66 -32.91
C ALA A 122 -9.55 -4.61 -31.80
N GLU A 123 -9.26 -5.02 -30.55
CA GLU A 123 -8.96 -4.08 -29.46
C GLU A 123 -7.72 -3.22 -29.77
N TYR A 124 -6.66 -3.82 -30.34
CA TYR A 124 -5.43 -3.10 -30.68
C TYR A 124 -5.65 -2.12 -31.84
N VAL A 125 -6.39 -2.50 -32.88
CA VAL A 125 -6.76 -1.57 -33.97
C VAL A 125 -7.61 -0.42 -33.44
N LYS A 126 -8.61 -0.69 -32.59
CA LYS A 126 -9.44 0.35 -31.98
C LYS A 126 -8.62 1.31 -31.12
N ALA A 127 -7.71 0.79 -30.30
CA ALA A 127 -6.82 1.60 -29.48
C ALA A 127 -5.89 2.47 -30.32
N TRP A 128 -5.28 1.89 -31.37
CA TRP A 128 -4.43 2.61 -32.32
C TRP A 128 -5.17 3.79 -32.95
N PHE A 129 -6.36 3.54 -33.48
CA PHE A 129 -7.19 4.55 -34.12
C PHE A 129 -7.64 5.63 -33.13
N ALA A 130 -8.09 5.23 -31.94
CA ALA A 130 -8.51 6.16 -30.88
C ALA A 130 -7.35 7.06 -30.42
N CYS A 131 -6.15 6.49 -30.20
CA CYS A 131 -4.96 7.25 -29.82
C CYS A 131 -4.60 8.31 -30.86
N HIS A 132 -4.66 8.01 -32.16
CA HIS A 132 -4.42 9.01 -33.22
C HIS A 132 -5.45 10.15 -33.18
N LEU A 133 -6.74 9.81 -33.03
CA LEU A 133 -7.80 10.81 -32.95
C LEU A 133 -7.61 11.73 -31.74
N ILE A 134 -7.39 11.18 -30.54
CA ILE A 134 -7.24 11.99 -29.32
C ILE A 134 -5.90 12.73 -29.25
N ALA A 135 -4.84 12.20 -29.86
CA ALA A 135 -3.56 12.91 -30.00
C ALA A 135 -3.77 14.24 -30.73
N ARG A 136 -4.52 14.18 -31.83
CA ARG A 136 -4.85 15.35 -32.66
C ARG A 136 -5.90 16.24 -32.01
N GLU A 137 -6.96 15.66 -31.48
CA GLU A 137 -8.10 16.39 -30.92
C GLU A 137 -7.73 17.15 -29.65
N TYR A 138 -7.00 16.52 -28.73
CA TYR A 138 -6.69 17.09 -27.42
C TYR A 138 -5.23 17.57 -27.30
N GLY A 139 -4.44 17.50 -28.38
CA GLY A 139 -3.06 17.97 -28.40
C GLY A 139 -2.16 17.21 -27.41
N LEU A 140 -2.32 15.89 -27.30
CA LEU A 140 -1.58 15.06 -26.34
C LEU A 140 -0.14 14.73 -26.78
N GLY A 141 0.23 15.07 -28.02
CA GLY A 141 1.54 14.78 -28.59
C GLY A 141 1.44 14.61 -30.11
N SER A 142 2.51 14.12 -30.74
CA SER A 142 2.45 13.66 -32.13
C SER A 142 1.52 12.46 -32.26
N PRO A 143 0.62 12.44 -33.27
CA PRO A 143 -0.04 11.22 -33.70
C PRO A 143 0.95 10.10 -34.07
N ASP A 144 2.15 10.44 -34.56
CA ASP A 144 3.21 9.48 -34.91
C ASP A 144 4.25 9.29 -33.78
N GLY A 145 3.91 9.71 -32.55
CA GLY A 145 4.84 9.79 -31.41
C GLY A 145 4.83 8.58 -30.49
N PHE A 146 4.20 7.47 -30.89
CA PHE A 146 4.07 6.26 -30.07
C PHE A 146 4.13 4.99 -30.92
N VAL A 147 4.46 3.87 -30.27
CA VAL A 147 4.67 2.56 -30.91
C VAL A 147 3.94 1.46 -30.16
N PHE A 148 3.29 0.57 -30.91
CA PHE A 148 2.80 -0.71 -30.40
C PHE A 148 3.80 -1.81 -30.75
N ASN A 149 4.12 -2.64 -29.78
CA ASN A 149 4.98 -3.81 -29.94
C ASN A 149 4.14 -5.07 -29.67
N MET A 150 3.96 -5.88 -30.72
CA MET A 150 3.20 -7.13 -30.65
C MET A 150 3.84 -8.11 -29.66
N SER A 151 3.06 -9.08 -29.17
CA SER A 151 3.58 -10.21 -28.42
C SER A 151 2.91 -11.51 -28.87
N VAL A 152 3.71 -12.54 -29.12
CA VAL A 152 3.25 -13.90 -29.46
C VAL A 152 3.94 -14.92 -28.57
N GLY A 153 3.23 -15.98 -28.20
CA GLY A 153 3.77 -17.04 -27.33
C GLY A 153 3.19 -18.40 -27.67
N TYR A 154 3.92 -19.18 -28.47
CA TYR A 154 3.64 -20.59 -28.75
C TYR A 154 4.86 -21.21 -29.47
N ASP A 155 4.80 -22.49 -29.85
CA ASP A 155 5.75 -23.06 -30.81
C ASP A 155 5.60 -22.44 -32.22
N LEU A 156 6.58 -22.67 -33.09
CA LEU A 156 6.59 -22.11 -34.44
C LEU A 156 5.37 -22.53 -35.26
N GLU A 157 4.89 -23.75 -35.10
CA GLU A 157 3.75 -24.26 -35.86
C GLU A 157 2.45 -23.57 -35.44
N GLY A 158 2.26 -23.28 -34.15
CA GLY A 158 1.15 -22.48 -33.68
C GLY A 158 1.26 -21.01 -34.06
N ILE A 159 2.46 -20.43 -34.10
CA ILE A 159 2.67 -19.07 -34.63
C ILE A 159 2.32 -19.01 -36.12
N LYS A 160 2.62 -20.06 -36.88
CA LYS A 160 2.25 -20.20 -38.30
C LYS A 160 0.79 -20.62 -38.51
N SER A 161 0.03 -20.87 -37.45
CA SER A 161 -1.38 -21.21 -37.58
C SER A 161 -2.13 -20.06 -38.26
N PRO A 162 -3.17 -20.33 -39.07
CA PRO A 162 -3.92 -19.28 -39.76
C PRO A 162 -4.45 -18.19 -38.82
N LYS A 163 -4.76 -18.55 -37.56
CA LYS A 163 -5.27 -17.65 -36.54
C LYS A 163 -4.22 -16.63 -36.08
N VAL A 164 -3.02 -17.10 -35.71
CA VAL A 164 -1.93 -16.22 -35.23
C VAL A 164 -1.27 -15.48 -36.39
N ASP A 165 -1.14 -16.14 -37.55
CA ASP A 165 -0.61 -15.54 -38.77
C ASP A 165 -1.48 -14.35 -39.23
N ALA A 166 -2.81 -14.51 -39.25
CA ALA A 166 -3.73 -13.42 -39.59
C ALA A 166 -3.63 -12.23 -38.62
N TYR A 167 -3.37 -12.50 -37.33
CA TYR A 167 -3.07 -11.44 -36.36
C TYR A 167 -1.79 -10.68 -36.72
N ILE A 168 -0.69 -11.39 -36.99
CA ILE A 168 0.60 -10.75 -37.33
C ILE A 168 0.48 -9.92 -38.61
N GLU A 169 -0.12 -10.48 -39.67
CA GLU A 169 -0.31 -9.76 -40.94
C GLU A 169 -1.28 -8.59 -40.79
N GLY A 170 -2.37 -8.76 -40.04
CA GLY A 170 -3.32 -7.69 -39.76
C GLY A 170 -2.72 -6.54 -38.94
N MET A 171 -1.80 -6.82 -38.03
CA MET A 171 -1.10 -5.78 -37.27
C MET A 171 -0.07 -5.02 -38.13
N LYS A 172 0.53 -5.68 -39.13
CA LYS A 172 1.39 -5.03 -40.12
C LYS A 172 0.60 -4.16 -41.10
N ASP A 173 -0.63 -4.55 -41.42
CA ASP A 173 -1.55 -3.76 -42.24
C ASP A 173 -3.02 -4.09 -41.91
N ALA A 174 -3.66 -3.19 -41.16
CA ALA A 174 -5.04 -3.34 -40.73
C ALA A 174 -6.06 -2.88 -41.78
N SER A 175 -5.63 -2.27 -42.90
CA SER A 175 -6.50 -1.53 -43.83
C SER A 175 -7.64 -2.38 -44.42
N GLY A 176 -7.40 -3.67 -44.60
CA GLY A 176 -8.37 -4.64 -45.12
C GLY A 176 -9.33 -5.23 -44.08
N SER A 177 -9.18 -4.89 -42.79
CA SER A 177 -9.97 -5.50 -41.71
C SER A 177 -11.32 -4.82 -41.47
N ASP A 178 -12.30 -5.58 -40.99
CA ASP A 178 -13.62 -5.06 -40.65
C ASP A 178 -13.54 -4.00 -39.53
N VAL A 179 -12.69 -4.22 -38.54
CA VAL A 179 -12.48 -3.29 -37.42
C VAL A 179 -11.85 -1.98 -37.87
N TRP A 180 -10.90 -2.00 -38.81
CA TRP A 180 -10.33 -0.78 -39.37
C TRP A 180 -11.40 0.03 -40.12
N ASN A 181 -12.20 -0.65 -40.93
CA ASN A 181 -13.30 -0.03 -41.67
C ASN A 181 -14.37 0.52 -40.73
N GLU A 182 -14.70 -0.17 -39.64
CA GLU A 182 -15.58 0.32 -38.57
C GLU A 182 -15.03 1.63 -37.98
N CYS A 183 -13.76 1.64 -37.56
CA CYS A 183 -13.13 2.81 -36.95
C CYS A 183 -13.13 4.01 -37.90
N ARG A 184 -12.66 3.79 -39.13
CA ARG A 184 -12.60 4.82 -40.17
C ARG A 184 -13.99 5.35 -40.54
N ALA A 185 -14.95 4.48 -40.80
CA ALA A 185 -16.30 4.89 -41.18
C ALA A 185 -16.99 5.67 -40.07
N TRP A 186 -16.82 5.25 -38.81
CA TRP A 186 -17.36 5.97 -37.67
C TRP A 186 -16.72 7.36 -37.53
N ALA A 187 -15.39 7.46 -37.60
CA ALA A 187 -14.68 8.74 -37.47
C ALA A 187 -15.10 9.73 -38.57
N LEU A 188 -15.17 9.30 -39.83
CA LEU A 188 -15.63 10.13 -40.95
C LEU A 188 -17.10 10.56 -40.80
N ALA A 189 -17.95 9.70 -40.25
CA ALA A 189 -19.37 10.00 -40.03
C ALA A 189 -19.63 10.92 -38.80
N ASN A 190 -18.63 11.12 -37.93
CA ASN A 190 -18.75 11.87 -36.69
C ASN A 190 -17.73 13.01 -36.60
N LEU A 191 -17.29 13.58 -37.74
CA LEU A 191 -16.34 14.70 -37.77
C LEU A 191 -16.87 15.94 -37.03
N ASP A 192 -18.18 16.10 -36.91
CA ASP A 192 -18.84 17.16 -36.14
C ASP A 192 -18.61 17.07 -34.63
N LYS A 193 -18.11 15.92 -34.13
CA LYS A 193 -17.75 15.73 -32.73
C LYS A 193 -16.33 16.17 -32.38
N PHE A 194 -15.55 16.61 -33.37
CA PHE A 194 -14.15 16.98 -33.21
C PHE A 194 -13.92 18.43 -33.62
N GLU A 195 -13.01 19.12 -32.93
CA GLU A 195 -12.57 20.48 -33.25
C GLU A 195 -11.29 20.50 -34.11
N HIS A 196 -10.43 19.49 -33.99
CA HIS A 196 -9.09 19.48 -34.62
C HIS A 196 -8.82 18.27 -35.53
N VAL A 197 -9.78 17.34 -35.62
CA VAL A 197 -9.77 16.20 -36.53
C VAL A 197 -10.62 16.52 -37.76
N ASP A 198 -10.04 16.42 -38.95
CA ASP A 198 -10.76 16.51 -40.22
C ASP A 198 -10.67 15.20 -41.03
N ALA A 199 -11.43 15.14 -42.12
CA ALA A 199 -11.44 13.95 -42.99
C ALA A 199 -10.05 13.61 -43.53
N ALA A 200 -9.23 14.62 -43.86
CA ALA A 200 -7.89 14.39 -44.41
C ALA A 200 -6.98 13.73 -43.36
N PHE A 201 -7.08 14.15 -42.09
CA PHE A 201 -6.38 13.53 -40.99
C PHE A 201 -6.83 12.09 -40.77
N VAL A 202 -8.14 11.82 -40.73
CA VAL A 202 -8.67 10.45 -40.56
C VAL A 202 -8.14 9.51 -41.66
N GLU A 203 -8.09 9.98 -42.90
CA GLU A 203 -7.56 9.21 -44.04
C GLU A 203 -6.03 9.06 -44.02
N SER A 204 -5.34 9.92 -43.27
CA SER A 204 -3.88 9.86 -43.13
C SER A 204 -3.41 8.91 -42.01
N ILE A 205 -4.31 8.43 -41.15
CA ILE A 205 -3.96 7.52 -40.05
C ILE A 205 -3.35 6.25 -40.64
N PRO A 206 -2.11 5.87 -40.25
CA PRO A 206 -1.42 4.72 -40.81
C PRO A 206 -2.10 3.41 -40.42
N ALA A 207 -2.36 2.56 -41.42
CA ALA A 207 -2.91 1.21 -41.21
C ALA A 207 -1.88 0.20 -40.67
N ARG A 208 -0.60 0.56 -40.66
CA ARG A 208 0.46 -0.21 -40.02
C ARG A 208 0.41 0.03 -38.51
N VAL A 209 -0.22 -0.87 -37.79
CA VAL A 209 -0.39 -0.78 -36.32
C VAL A 209 0.89 -1.13 -35.58
N SER A 210 1.67 -2.08 -36.09
CA SER A 210 2.95 -2.47 -35.49
C SER A 210 3.88 -3.09 -36.53
N ASN A 211 5.18 -2.84 -36.37
CA ASN A 211 6.25 -3.51 -37.13
C ASN A 211 7.31 -4.16 -36.22
N SER A 212 7.00 -4.28 -34.93
CA SER A 212 7.88 -4.89 -33.94
C SER A 212 7.13 -5.94 -33.12
N ILE A 213 7.86 -6.94 -32.67
CA ILE A 213 7.29 -8.08 -31.96
C ILE A 213 8.21 -8.56 -30.85
N THR A 214 7.62 -8.96 -29.73
CA THR A 214 8.28 -9.70 -28.67
C THR A 214 7.86 -11.16 -28.76
N GLU A 215 8.85 -12.03 -28.89
CA GLU A 215 8.69 -13.45 -28.72
C GLU A 215 8.65 -13.76 -27.21
N SER A 216 7.47 -14.12 -26.72
CA SER A 216 7.27 -14.57 -25.36
C SER A 216 7.58 -16.05 -25.26
N THR A 217 8.73 -16.37 -24.67
CA THR A 217 9.19 -17.74 -24.47
C THR A 217 8.37 -18.41 -23.36
N LEU A 218 7.73 -19.54 -23.68
CA LEU A 218 7.11 -20.40 -22.67
C LEU A 218 8.20 -21.07 -21.83
N HIS A 219 7.92 -21.31 -20.55
CA HIS A 219 8.84 -22.05 -19.70
C HIS A 219 9.13 -23.43 -20.30
N GLY A 220 10.41 -23.80 -20.35
CA GLY A 220 10.86 -25.04 -21.01
C GLY A 220 10.90 -25.01 -22.54
N CYS A 221 10.69 -23.87 -23.20
CA CYS A 221 10.82 -23.76 -24.65
C CYS A 221 12.30 -24.01 -25.08
N PRO A 222 12.58 -25.00 -25.95
CA PRO A 222 13.94 -25.30 -26.37
C PRO A 222 14.63 -24.10 -27.05
N PRO A 223 15.92 -23.83 -26.80
CA PRO A 223 16.63 -22.72 -27.44
C PRO A 223 16.58 -22.73 -28.97
N ALA A 224 16.63 -23.92 -29.57
CA ALA A 224 16.51 -24.07 -31.02
C ALA A 224 15.13 -23.69 -31.55
N GLU A 225 14.06 -23.88 -30.76
CA GLU A 225 12.71 -23.47 -31.13
C GLU A 225 12.58 -21.95 -31.05
N ILE A 226 13.13 -21.34 -30.00
CA ILE A 226 13.20 -19.88 -29.85
C ILE A 226 13.88 -19.26 -31.07
N GLU A 227 15.06 -19.75 -31.43
CA GLU A 227 15.79 -19.24 -32.59
C GLU A 227 15.03 -19.42 -33.91
N ARG A 228 14.31 -20.53 -34.08
CA ARG A 228 13.49 -20.78 -35.28
C ARG A 228 12.34 -19.80 -35.39
N ILE A 229 11.68 -19.47 -34.28
CA ILE A 229 10.60 -18.48 -34.22
C ILE A 229 11.14 -17.10 -34.54
N ALA A 230 12.18 -16.65 -33.83
CA ALA A 230 12.82 -15.36 -34.09
C ALA A 230 13.28 -15.25 -35.56
N THR A 231 13.91 -16.29 -36.10
CA THR A 231 14.33 -16.31 -37.51
C THR A 231 13.15 -16.15 -38.44
N TYR A 232 12.03 -16.86 -38.22
CA TYR A 232 10.81 -16.73 -39.02
C TYR A 232 10.22 -15.31 -38.96
N LEU A 233 10.14 -14.71 -37.77
CA LEU A 233 9.65 -13.35 -37.56
C LEU A 233 10.53 -12.31 -38.28
N ILE A 234 11.85 -12.54 -38.32
CA ILE A 234 12.80 -11.66 -38.98
C ILE A 234 12.78 -11.85 -40.51
N THR A 235 12.84 -13.08 -41.01
CA THR A 235 13.03 -13.35 -42.46
C THR A 235 11.74 -13.37 -43.26
N GLU A 236 10.69 -13.98 -42.72
CA GLU A 236 9.41 -14.16 -43.44
C GLU A 236 8.43 -13.04 -43.10
N LYS A 237 8.44 -12.54 -41.86
CA LYS A 237 7.53 -11.47 -41.42
C LYS A 237 8.12 -10.06 -41.53
N GLY A 238 9.45 -9.93 -41.51
CA GLY A 238 10.14 -8.65 -41.65
C GLY A 238 9.96 -7.74 -40.43
N LEU A 239 9.97 -8.31 -39.22
CA LEU A 239 9.67 -7.58 -37.98
C LEU A 239 10.92 -7.31 -37.14
N ASN A 240 10.98 -6.12 -36.54
CA ASN A 240 11.92 -5.85 -35.46
C ASN A 240 11.59 -6.78 -34.28
N THR A 241 12.58 -7.50 -33.75
CA THR A 241 12.30 -8.63 -32.86
C THR A 241 13.00 -8.50 -31.52
N TYR A 242 12.24 -8.65 -30.44
CA TYR A 242 12.76 -8.88 -29.09
C TYR A 242 12.55 -10.33 -28.66
N ILE A 243 13.53 -10.92 -28.00
CA ILE A 243 13.36 -12.18 -27.28
C ILE A 243 13.16 -11.90 -25.79
N LYS A 244 12.08 -12.44 -25.21
CA LYS A 244 11.84 -12.38 -23.76
C LYS A 244 12.83 -13.27 -23.01
N CYS A 245 13.46 -12.69 -21.99
CA CYS A 245 14.43 -13.35 -21.13
C CYS A 245 14.01 -13.24 -19.67
N ASN A 246 14.01 -14.38 -18.98
CA ASN A 246 13.69 -14.48 -17.57
C ASN A 246 14.96 -14.48 -16.70
N PRO A 247 14.90 -14.07 -15.41
CA PRO A 247 16.06 -14.13 -14.52
C PRO A 247 16.54 -15.54 -14.20
N THR A 248 15.86 -16.58 -14.69
CA THR A 248 16.36 -17.97 -14.68
C THR A 248 17.74 -18.09 -15.35
N LEU A 249 18.08 -17.20 -16.28
CA LEU A 249 19.43 -17.05 -16.86
C LEU A 249 20.57 -16.84 -15.83
N LEU A 250 20.25 -16.43 -14.60
CA LEU A 250 21.24 -16.18 -13.56
C LEU A 250 21.69 -17.46 -12.83
N GLY A 251 20.90 -18.54 -12.96
CA GLY A 251 21.08 -19.79 -12.22
C GLY A 251 20.41 -19.78 -10.84
N TYR A 252 19.96 -20.98 -10.40
CA TYR A 252 19.18 -21.17 -9.17
C TYR A 252 19.92 -20.64 -7.93
N GLU A 253 21.18 -21.04 -7.74
CA GLU A 253 21.98 -20.66 -6.57
C GLU A 253 22.09 -19.14 -6.41
N PHE A 254 22.31 -18.42 -7.52
CA PHE A 254 22.40 -16.97 -7.50
C PHE A 254 21.06 -16.34 -7.12
N ALA A 255 19.97 -16.77 -7.77
CA ALA A 255 18.65 -16.23 -7.50
C ALA A 255 18.22 -16.49 -6.04
N ARG A 256 18.48 -17.70 -5.54
CA ARG A 256 18.18 -18.11 -4.18
C ARG A 256 18.97 -17.30 -3.15
N GLN A 257 20.28 -17.16 -3.33
CA GLN A 257 21.13 -16.36 -2.47
C GLN A 257 20.66 -14.90 -2.45
N ARG A 258 20.41 -14.31 -3.63
CA ARG A 258 20.01 -12.90 -3.75
C ARG A 258 18.69 -12.60 -3.04
N LEU A 259 17.68 -13.47 -3.21
CA LEU A 259 16.39 -13.29 -2.54
C LEU A 259 16.53 -13.45 -1.02
N ASN A 260 17.38 -14.34 -0.53
CA ASN A 260 17.65 -14.49 0.90
C ASN A 260 18.32 -13.24 1.49
N GLU A 261 19.33 -12.68 0.81
CA GLU A 261 20.01 -11.44 1.21
C GLU A 261 19.05 -10.24 1.33
N LEU A 262 18.00 -10.21 0.52
CA LEU A 262 16.99 -9.14 0.48
C LEU A 262 15.79 -9.39 1.40
N GLY A 263 15.75 -10.51 2.13
CA GLY A 263 14.67 -10.85 3.07
C GLY A 263 13.46 -11.55 2.46
N PHE A 264 13.58 -12.06 1.23
CA PHE A 264 12.57 -12.89 0.55
C PHE A 264 12.85 -14.40 0.74
N ASP A 265 13.35 -14.77 1.92
CA ASP A 265 13.73 -16.14 2.30
C ASP A 265 12.57 -17.15 2.26
N TYR A 266 11.33 -16.67 2.39
CA TYR A 266 10.11 -17.46 2.39
C TYR A 266 9.57 -17.78 1.00
N ILE A 267 10.06 -17.12 -0.05
CA ILE A 267 9.57 -17.38 -1.42
C ILE A 267 10.11 -18.75 -1.84
N VAL A 268 9.24 -19.68 -2.19
CA VAL A 268 9.64 -21.06 -2.53
C VAL A 268 9.67 -21.23 -4.04
N PHE A 269 10.73 -21.84 -4.54
CA PHE A 269 10.92 -22.26 -5.94
C PHE A 269 12.06 -23.29 -5.97
N ASP A 270 12.04 -24.18 -6.96
CA ASP A 270 13.09 -25.18 -7.18
C ASP A 270 13.98 -24.81 -8.38
N ASP A 271 14.84 -25.74 -8.80
CA ASP A 271 15.75 -25.54 -9.92
C ASP A 271 15.23 -26.07 -11.27
N THR A 272 13.98 -26.52 -11.34
CA THR A 272 13.35 -27.09 -12.56
C THR A 272 13.36 -26.06 -13.69
N HIS A 273 12.74 -24.90 -13.47
CA HIS A 273 12.70 -23.80 -14.45
C HIS A 273 14.10 -23.30 -14.84
N PHE A 274 15.07 -23.37 -13.92
CA PHE A 274 16.44 -22.96 -14.19
C PHE A 274 17.21 -23.92 -15.08
N ARG A 275 16.75 -25.16 -15.24
CA ARG A 275 17.35 -26.16 -16.15
C ARG A 275 16.64 -26.21 -17.50
N GLU A 276 15.34 -25.94 -17.51
CA GLU A 276 14.48 -26.08 -18.69
C GLU A 276 14.38 -24.80 -19.53
N ASP A 277 14.44 -23.62 -18.89
CA ASP A 277 14.42 -22.34 -19.61
C ASP A 277 15.71 -22.13 -20.43
N LEU A 278 15.71 -21.09 -21.27
CA LEU A 278 16.88 -20.64 -22.02
C LEU A 278 18.11 -20.47 -21.10
N GLN A 279 19.20 -21.17 -21.41
CA GLN A 279 20.45 -21.12 -20.65
C GLN A 279 21.43 -20.12 -21.27
N TRP A 280 22.33 -19.57 -20.44
CA TRP A 280 23.33 -18.58 -20.89
C TRP A 280 24.21 -19.10 -22.05
N ALA A 281 24.62 -20.37 -21.98
CA ALA A 281 25.47 -21.00 -23.00
C ALA A 281 24.81 -21.11 -24.38
N ASP A 282 23.47 -21.18 -24.41
CA ASP A 282 22.69 -21.22 -25.66
C ASP A 282 22.25 -19.83 -26.10
N ALA A 283 21.92 -18.96 -25.15
CA ALA A 283 21.45 -17.61 -25.37
C ALA A 283 22.48 -16.75 -26.13
N VAL A 284 23.75 -16.76 -25.68
CA VAL A 284 24.77 -15.86 -26.25
C VAL A 284 25.00 -16.13 -27.74
N PRO A 285 25.31 -17.37 -28.18
CA PRO A 285 25.52 -17.65 -29.60
C PRO A 285 24.26 -17.41 -30.44
N MET A 286 23.07 -17.68 -29.89
CA MET A 286 21.80 -17.41 -30.56
C MET A 286 21.61 -15.91 -30.81
N PHE A 287 21.81 -15.07 -29.79
CA PHE A 287 21.69 -13.62 -29.93
C PHE A 287 22.71 -13.05 -30.92
N GLU A 288 23.95 -13.52 -30.93
CA GLU A 288 24.95 -13.10 -31.93
C GLU A 288 24.47 -13.36 -33.38
N ARG A 289 23.87 -14.53 -33.63
CA ARG A 289 23.32 -14.88 -34.95
C ARG A 289 22.11 -14.02 -35.31
N LEU A 290 21.20 -13.80 -34.37
CA LEU A 290 20.00 -12.99 -34.59
C LEU A 290 20.33 -11.49 -34.79
N ILE A 291 21.32 -10.96 -34.07
CA ILE A 291 21.85 -9.61 -34.30
C ILE A 291 22.36 -9.47 -35.73
N ALA A 292 23.19 -10.43 -36.19
CA ALA A 292 23.71 -10.42 -37.56
C ALA A 292 22.59 -10.52 -38.60
N LEU A 293 21.60 -11.41 -38.37
CA LEU A 293 20.47 -11.60 -39.26
C LEU A 293 19.59 -10.33 -39.37
N CYS A 294 19.29 -9.67 -38.25
CA CYS A 294 18.56 -8.40 -38.27
C CYS A 294 19.33 -7.32 -39.04
N ALA A 295 20.65 -7.22 -38.84
CA ALA A 295 21.50 -6.28 -39.57
C ALA A 295 21.48 -6.55 -41.09
N GLU A 296 21.51 -7.81 -41.52
CA GLU A 296 21.37 -8.20 -42.95
C GLU A 296 20.01 -7.81 -43.54
N ARG A 297 18.97 -7.78 -42.73
CA ARG A 297 17.59 -7.45 -43.14
C ARG A 297 17.20 -5.98 -42.95
N GLY A 298 18.08 -5.17 -42.35
CA GLY A 298 17.78 -3.77 -42.01
C GLY A 298 16.75 -3.63 -40.88
N LEU A 299 16.71 -4.60 -39.97
CA LEU A 299 15.84 -4.65 -38.80
C LEU A 299 16.66 -4.50 -37.52
N GLU A 300 16.00 -4.20 -36.40
CA GLU A 300 16.61 -4.18 -35.08
C GLU A 300 16.32 -5.47 -34.31
N PHE A 301 17.30 -5.89 -33.51
CA PHE A 301 17.18 -6.99 -32.54
C PHE A 301 17.42 -6.47 -31.12
N GLY A 302 16.69 -7.03 -30.15
CA GLY A 302 16.92 -6.76 -28.74
C GLY A 302 16.47 -7.89 -27.84
N VAL A 303 16.66 -7.70 -26.54
CA VAL A 303 16.13 -8.59 -25.51
C VAL A 303 15.13 -7.86 -24.62
N LYS A 304 14.11 -8.58 -24.17
CA LYS A 304 13.11 -8.10 -23.23
C LYS A 304 13.32 -8.76 -21.87
N LEU A 305 13.77 -7.99 -20.89
CA LEU A 305 13.91 -8.49 -19.53
C LEU A 305 12.56 -8.47 -18.81
N THR A 306 12.03 -9.66 -18.59
CA THR A 306 10.65 -9.94 -18.17
C THR A 306 10.22 -9.25 -16.87
N ASN A 307 8.90 -9.16 -16.70
CA ASN A 307 8.20 -8.83 -15.47
C ASN A 307 7.90 -10.07 -14.58
N THR A 308 8.30 -11.29 -14.93
CA THR A 308 7.87 -12.52 -14.24
C THR A 308 9.01 -13.42 -13.77
N PHE A 309 8.78 -14.12 -12.65
CA PHE A 309 9.67 -15.16 -12.13
C PHE A 309 8.82 -16.27 -11.48
N PRO A 310 8.90 -17.54 -11.93
CA PRO A 310 8.04 -18.62 -11.43
C PRO A 310 8.36 -18.96 -9.97
N VAL A 311 7.31 -19.15 -9.15
CA VAL A 311 7.39 -19.50 -7.72
C VAL A 311 6.20 -20.36 -7.31
N ASP A 312 6.35 -21.11 -6.22
CA ASP A 312 5.30 -21.96 -5.67
C ASP A 312 4.30 -21.15 -4.82
N VAL A 313 3.04 -21.55 -4.86
CA VAL A 313 2.01 -21.07 -3.93
C VAL A 313 2.10 -21.87 -2.63
N THR A 314 2.55 -21.22 -1.56
CA THR A 314 2.77 -21.87 -0.26
C THR A 314 1.99 -21.23 0.89
N ARG A 315 1.33 -20.09 0.66
CA ARG A 315 0.61 -19.33 1.69
C ARG A 315 -0.82 -18.96 1.26
N ASN A 316 -1.37 -19.69 0.30
CA ASN A 316 -2.69 -19.44 -0.28
C ASN A 316 -2.83 -18.02 -0.86
N GLU A 317 -1.76 -17.50 -1.47
CA GLU A 317 -1.77 -16.19 -2.12
C GLU A 317 -2.79 -16.14 -3.26
N LEU A 318 -2.81 -17.19 -4.08
CA LEU A 318 -3.67 -17.38 -5.24
C LEU A 318 -4.20 -18.82 -5.25
N PRO A 319 -5.35 -19.11 -5.89
CA PRO A 319 -5.93 -20.45 -5.96
C PRO A 319 -5.22 -21.34 -7.00
N SER A 320 -3.90 -21.40 -6.99
CA SER A 320 -3.06 -22.21 -7.89
C SER A 320 -1.96 -22.94 -7.13
N THR A 321 -1.19 -23.80 -7.80
CA THR A 321 0.02 -24.44 -7.24
C THR A 321 1.29 -23.66 -7.53
N GLU A 322 1.33 -22.97 -8.67
CA GLU A 322 2.41 -22.09 -9.12
C GLU A 322 1.85 -20.69 -9.44
N MET A 323 2.70 -19.68 -9.32
CA MET A 323 2.41 -18.30 -9.70
C MET A 323 3.68 -17.59 -10.17
N TYR A 324 3.53 -16.41 -10.80
CA TYR A 324 4.65 -15.60 -11.25
C TYR A 324 4.84 -14.37 -10.37
N MET A 325 6.02 -14.24 -9.79
CA MET A 325 6.45 -13.07 -9.02
C MET A 325 6.90 -11.93 -9.93
N SER A 326 6.53 -10.70 -9.57
CA SER A 326 6.91 -9.44 -10.21
C SER A 326 7.16 -8.35 -9.16
N GLY A 327 7.36 -7.11 -9.61
CA GLY A 327 7.49 -5.94 -8.76
C GLY A 327 8.90 -5.80 -8.16
N ARG A 328 8.98 -5.10 -7.02
CA ARG A 328 10.27 -4.70 -6.43
C ARG A 328 11.17 -5.89 -6.02
N SER A 329 10.57 -7.03 -5.68
CA SER A 329 11.31 -8.25 -5.34
C SER A 329 12.09 -8.82 -6.53
N LEU A 330 11.66 -8.52 -7.75
CA LEU A 330 12.28 -8.99 -8.98
C LEU A 330 13.43 -8.08 -9.46
N PHE A 331 13.43 -6.80 -9.05
CA PHE A 331 14.33 -5.77 -9.58
C PHE A 331 15.81 -6.16 -9.50
N SER A 332 16.28 -6.61 -8.32
CA SER A 332 17.70 -6.93 -8.10
C SER A 332 18.18 -8.14 -8.91
N LEU A 333 17.29 -9.05 -9.30
CA LEU A 333 17.59 -10.15 -10.21
C LEU A 333 17.63 -9.61 -11.66
N THR A 334 16.60 -8.91 -12.09
CA THR A 334 16.49 -8.43 -13.47
C THR A 334 17.60 -7.42 -13.83
N ILE A 335 17.99 -6.54 -12.91
CA ILE A 335 19.11 -5.61 -13.15
C ILE A 335 20.46 -6.32 -13.22
N GLU A 336 20.64 -7.43 -12.49
CA GLU A 336 21.84 -8.26 -12.63
C GLU A 336 21.87 -8.95 -14.00
N ALA A 337 20.73 -9.46 -14.48
CA ALA A 337 20.65 -10.01 -15.84
C ALA A 337 21.00 -8.94 -16.88
N ALA A 338 20.49 -7.71 -16.73
CA ALA A 338 20.86 -6.58 -17.58
C ALA A 338 22.36 -6.29 -17.52
N ARG A 339 22.98 -6.32 -16.33
CA ARG A 339 24.42 -6.10 -16.14
C ARG A 339 25.26 -7.14 -16.88
N ARG A 340 24.95 -8.43 -16.73
CA ARG A 340 25.68 -9.53 -17.39
C ARG A 340 25.52 -9.47 -18.91
N ILE A 341 24.33 -9.14 -19.40
CA ILE A 341 24.07 -8.99 -20.84
C ILE A 341 24.86 -7.78 -21.39
N THR A 342 24.84 -6.66 -20.67
CA THR A 342 25.61 -5.47 -21.03
C THR A 342 27.09 -5.78 -21.10
N GLU A 343 27.64 -6.51 -20.13
CA GLU A 343 29.03 -6.95 -20.11
C GLU A 343 29.37 -7.89 -21.28
N GLN A 344 28.50 -8.86 -21.56
CA GLN A 344 28.70 -9.86 -22.61
C GLN A 344 28.68 -9.29 -24.04
N PHE A 345 27.88 -8.25 -24.29
CA PHE A 345 27.67 -7.66 -25.61
C PHE A 345 28.31 -6.27 -25.75
N ASP A 346 29.24 -5.89 -24.87
CA ASP A 346 29.86 -4.55 -24.81
C ASP A 346 28.84 -3.41 -24.81
N GLY A 347 27.67 -3.61 -24.20
CA GLY A 347 26.56 -2.67 -24.18
C GLY A 347 25.83 -2.48 -25.52
N LYS A 348 26.19 -3.19 -26.59
CA LYS A 348 25.61 -2.97 -27.93
C LYS A 348 24.21 -3.55 -28.11
N LEU A 349 23.86 -4.57 -27.32
CA LEU A 349 22.55 -5.21 -27.39
C LEU A 349 21.49 -4.33 -26.72
N ARG A 350 20.43 -3.99 -27.46
CA ARG A 350 19.30 -3.22 -26.94
C ARG A 350 18.54 -4.03 -25.89
N ILE A 351 18.22 -3.38 -24.76
CA ILE A 351 17.47 -3.97 -23.66
C ILE A 351 16.16 -3.20 -23.47
N SER A 352 15.03 -3.88 -23.69
CA SER A 352 13.75 -3.47 -23.11
C SER A 352 13.62 -4.08 -21.72
N TYR A 353 13.11 -3.31 -20.75
CA TYR A 353 13.14 -3.69 -19.34
C TYR A 353 11.76 -3.60 -18.69
N SER A 354 11.41 -4.57 -17.84
CA SER A 354 10.17 -4.51 -17.05
C SER A 354 10.32 -4.93 -15.59
N GLY A 355 11.16 -5.93 -15.29
CA GLY A 355 11.26 -6.52 -13.96
C GLY A 355 11.57 -5.54 -12.83
N GLY A 356 10.54 -5.12 -12.10
CA GLY A 356 10.66 -4.21 -10.95
C GLY A 356 10.88 -2.74 -11.28
N ALA A 357 10.62 -2.32 -12.52
CA ALA A 357 10.62 -0.91 -12.89
C ALA A 357 9.51 -0.13 -12.15
N THR A 358 9.85 1.05 -11.64
CA THR A 358 8.97 1.97 -10.92
C THR A 358 9.40 3.42 -11.17
N VAL A 359 8.62 4.39 -10.70
CA VAL A 359 9.01 5.82 -10.77
C VAL A 359 10.32 6.14 -10.03
N TYR A 360 10.77 5.27 -9.10
CA TYR A 360 12.00 5.49 -8.34
C TYR A 360 13.27 5.15 -9.13
N ASN A 361 13.18 4.29 -10.14
CA ASN A 361 14.36 3.79 -10.87
C ASN A 361 14.29 3.99 -12.39
N ILE A 362 13.14 4.37 -12.94
CA ILE A 362 12.94 4.50 -14.40
C ILE A 362 13.92 5.48 -15.05
N ARG A 363 14.22 6.61 -14.39
CA ARG A 363 15.18 7.58 -14.92
C ARG A 363 16.61 7.02 -14.94
N ALA A 364 17.02 6.35 -13.87
CA ALA A 364 18.34 5.72 -13.81
C ALA A 364 18.50 4.61 -14.87
N LEU A 365 17.46 3.81 -15.12
CA LEU A 365 17.44 2.82 -16.21
C LEU A 365 17.65 3.49 -17.58
N TYR A 366 16.89 4.56 -17.86
CA TYR A 366 17.03 5.31 -19.11
C TYR A 366 18.42 5.93 -19.28
N ASP A 367 18.95 6.59 -18.24
CA ASP A 367 20.28 7.21 -18.25
C ASP A 367 21.41 6.17 -18.44
N ALA A 368 21.16 4.91 -18.02
CA ALA A 368 22.05 3.79 -18.29
C ALA A 368 21.96 3.24 -19.73
N GLY A 369 21.04 3.77 -20.56
CA GLY A 369 20.79 3.30 -21.93
C GLY A 369 19.75 2.18 -22.03
N ILE A 370 19.07 1.82 -20.94
CA ILE A 370 18.04 0.77 -20.93
C ILE A 370 16.68 1.38 -21.26
N TRP A 371 16.22 1.24 -22.50
CA TRP A 371 14.88 1.60 -22.95
C TRP A 371 14.51 0.88 -24.27
N PRO A 372 13.21 0.61 -24.50
CA PRO A 372 12.04 1.08 -23.74
C PRO A 372 11.80 0.33 -22.42
N VAL A 373 11.28 1.04 -21.41
CA VAL A 373 10.91 0.49 -20.10
C VAL A 373 9.41 0.29 -20.00
N THR A 374 8.95 -0.94 -19.73
CA THR A 374 7.50 -1.21 -19.60
C THR A 374 7.12 -1.61 -18.18
N LEU A 375 5.92 -1.21 -17.74
CA LEU A 375 5.47 -1.37 -16.37
C LEU A 375 4.15 -2.14 -16.29
N ALA A 376 4.05 -3.05 -15.32
CA ALA A 376 2.82 -3.75 -14.95
C ALA A 376 2.49 -3.54 -13.47
N THR A 377 3.35 -4.06 -12.59
CA THR A 377 3.12 -4.04 -11.14
C THR A 377 2.84 -2.64 -10.58
N ASP A 378 3.59 -1.63 -11.02
CA ASP A 378 3.47 -0.28 -10.46
C ASP A 378 2.07 0.30 -10.72
N VAL A 379 1.52 0.11 -11.93
CA VAL A 379 0.17 0.58 -12.30
C VAL A 379 -0.98 -0.31 -11.80
N LEU A 380 -0.68 -1.47 -11.19
CA LEU A 380 -1.66 -2.29 -10.46
C LEU A 380 -1.84 -1.85 -9.00
N LYS A 381 -1.06 -0.87 -8.52
CA LYS A 381 -1.14 -0.33 -7.15
C LYS A 381 -1.94 0.99 -7.12
N PRO A 382 -2.47 1.41 -5.95
CA PRO A 382 -3.30 2.61 -5.84
C PRO A 382 -2.67 3.84 -6.50
N GLY A 383 -3.47 4.66 -7.17
CA GLY A 383 -3.01 5.68 -8.12
C GLY A 383 -2.93 5.20 -9.57
N GLY A 384 -2.76 3.89 -9.82
CA GLY A 384 -2.93 3.30 -11.15
C GLY A 384 -2.17 4.01 -12.27
N TYR A 385 -2.89 4.30 -13.35
CA TYR A 385 -2.39 5.03 -14.53
C TYR A 385 -1.94 6.46 -14.22
N GLU A 386 -2.51 7.14 -13.22
CA GLU A 386 -2.13 8.52 -12.86
C GLU A 386 -0.64 8.65 -12.53
N ARG A 387 0.01 7.54 -12.16
CA ARG A 387 1.46 7.49 -11.89
C ARG A 387 2.31 7.71 -13.14
N PHE A 388 1.82 7.38 -14.33
CA PHE A 388 2.54 7.66 -15.57
C PHE A 388 2.73 9.16 -15.81
N SER A 389 1.83 10.02 -15.31
CA SER A 389 2.02 11.48 -15.40
C SER A 389 3.29 11.95 -14.68
N GLN A 390 3.60 11.36 -13.52
CA GLN A 390 4.84 11.64 -12.81
C GLN A 390 6.06 11.12 -13.58
N MET A 391 5.97 9.93 -14.17
CA MET A 391 7.06 9.36 -14.96
C MET A 391 7.33 10.19 -16.22
N ALA A 392 6.30 10.68 -16.90
CA ALA A 392 6.45 11.57 -18.05
C ALA A 392 7.21 12.85 -17.66
N GLY A 393 6.94 13.41 -16.48
CA GLY A 393 7.68 14.55 -15.95
C GLY A 393 9.18 14.31 -15.74
N GLU A 394 9.60 13.06 -15.50
CA GLU A 394 11.02 12.68 -15.40
C GLU A 394 11.74 12.67 -16.75
N PHE A 395 11.00 12.83 -17.85
CA PHE A 395 11.50 12.81 -19.23
C PHE A 395 11.13 14.08 -20.00
N ALA A 396 10.89 15.19 -19.31
CA ALA A 396 10.63 16.48 -19.96
C ALA A 396 11.87 17.07 -20.69
N ASP A 397 13.06 16.54 -20.41
CA ASP A 397 14.37 16.98 -20.88
C ASP A 397 15.00 16.05 -21.95
N LEU A 398 14.20 15.16 -22.58
CA LEU A 398 14.70 14.27 -23.63
C LEU A 398 15.34 15.04 -24.79
N ASP A 399 16.45 14.52 -25.31
CA ASP A 399 17.27 15.17 -26.34
C ASP A 399 17.17 14.51 -27.72
N GLY A 400 16.27 13.55 -27.89
CA GLY A 400 16.01 12.86 -29.17
C GLY A 400 17.16 11.96 -29.66
N LYS A 401 18.17 11.67 -28.82
CA LYS A 401 19.30 10.84 -29.26
C LYS A 401 18.88 9.40 -29.53
N PRO A 402 19.39 8.78 -30.61
CA PRO A 402 19.19 7.36 -30.87
C PRO A 402 19.88 6.52 -29.80
N PHE A 403 19.45 5.27 -29.68
CA PHE A 403 20.12 4.28 -28.85
C PHE A 403 21.60 4.15 -29.26
N ALA A 404 22.49 4.32 -28.28
CA ALA A 404 23.94 4.30 -28.47
C ALA A 404 24.63 3.20 -27.64
N GLY A 405 23.84 2.30 -27.05
CA GLY A 405 24.32 1.24 -26.15
C GLY A 405 23.94 1.45 -24.69
N VAL A 406 24.14 0.40 -23.90
CA VAL A 406 23.91 0.35 -22.44
C VAL A 406 25.24 0.53 -21.71
N SER A 407 25.29 1.44 -20.73
CA SER A 407 26.50 1.71 -19.93
C SER A 407 26.69 0.67 -18.84
N LEU A 408 27.75 -0.14 -18.94
CA LEU A 408 28.09 -1.14 -17.92
C LEU A 408 28.34 -0.52 -16.55
N GLU A 409 28.99 0.65 -16.50
CA GLU A 409 29.24 1.39 -15.26
C GLU A 409 27.93 1.79 -14.58
N ALA A 410 27.00 2.39 -15.34
CA ALA A 410 25.72 2.86 -14.81
C ALA A 410 24.86 1.68 -14.34
N VAL A 411 24.74 0.61 -15.14
CA VAL A 411 23.97 -0.58 -14.74
C VAL A 411 24.57 -1.26 -13.51
N THR A 412 25.89 -1.30 -13.39
CA THR A 412 26.58 -1.84 -12.20
C THR A 412 26.28 -0.99 -10.96
N ALA A 413 26.23 0.34 -11.09
CA ALA A 413 25.85 1.23 -9.99
C ALA A 413 24.39 1.00 -9.54
N ILE A 414 23.45 0.85 -10.48
CA ILE A 414 22.04 0.53 -10.17
C ILE A 414 21.93 -0.83 -9.47
N GLN A 415 22.68 -1.83 -9.94
CA GLN A 415 22.70 -3.16 -9.32
C GLN A 415 23.23 -3.10 -7.88
N ALA A 416 24.29 -2.34 -7.63
CA ALA A 416 24.85 -2.17 -6.29
C ALA A 416 23.88 -1.42 -5.35
N ASP A 417 23.19 -0.38 -5.84
CA ASP A 417 22.14 0.30 -5.08
C ASP A 417 21.01 -0.68 -4.69
N SER A 418 20.60 -1.54 -5.63
CA SER A 418 19.52 -2.51 -5.40
C SER A 418 19.75 -3.48 -4.23
N LEU A 419 21.01 -3.63 -3.78
CA LEU A 419 21.40 -4.51 -2.67
C LEU A 419 21.33 -3.84 -1.31
N THR A 420 21.43 -2.51 -1.28
CA THR A 420 21.54 -1.73 -0.03
C THR A 420 20.31 -0.88 0.22
N ASN A 421 19.64 -0.45 -0.84
CA ASN A 421 18.47 0.42 -0.79
C ASN A 421 17.27 -0.27 -0.10
N PRO A 422 16.71 0.33 0.97
CA PRO A 422 15.57 -0.22 1.71
C PRO A 422 14.34 -0.51 0.85
N LEU A 423 14.17 0.19 -0.29
CA LEU A 423 13.05 -0.02 -1.20
C LEU A 423 12.97 -1.47 -1.70
N TYR A 424 14.10 -2.14 -1.88
CA TYR A 424 14.16 -3.50 -2.42
C TYR A 424 14.30 -4.58 -1.34
N LYS A 425 14.32 -4.20 -0.06
CA LYS A 425 14.43 -5.13 1.07
C LYS A 425 13.07 -5.41 1.70
N LYS A 426 12.85 -6.65 2.13
CA LYS A 426 11.68 -6.97 2.95
C LYS A 426 11.90 -6.44 4.37
N PRO A 427 10.89 -5.81 4.99
CA PRO A 427 10.92 -5.53 6.42
C PRO A 427 11.15 -6.83 7.20
N LEU A 428 11.80 -6.72 8.35
CA LEU A 428 12.11 -7.88 9.18
C LEU A 428 10.84 -8.58 9.65
N ARG A 429 9.77 -7.80 9.87
CA ARG A 429 8.46 -8.33 10.26
C ARG A 429 7.48 -8.40 9.11
N PRO A 430 6.57 -9.39 9.13
CA PRO A 430 5.41 -9.36 8.26
C PRO A 430 4.65 -8.04 8.44
N LEU A 431 4.32 -7.41 7.33
CA LEU A 431 3.41 -6.27 7.34
C LEU A 431 2.06 -6.74 7.91
N PRO A 432 1.45 -5.99 8.84
CA PRO A 432 0.16 -6.38 9.39
C PRO A 432 -0.91 -6.21 8.31
N ASP A 433 -2.10 -6.74 8.57
CA ASP A 433 -3.27 -6.36 7.78
C ASP A 433 -3.48 -4.83 7.89
N ARG A 434 -3.67 -4.21 6.74
CA ARG A 434 -3.86 -2.75 6.59
C ARG A 434 -5.34 -2.40 6.54
N LYS A 435 -6.22 -3.40 6.47
CA LYS A 435 -7.65 -3.24 6.28
C LYS A 435 -8.39 -3.05 7.60
N VAL A 436 -9.54 -2.39 7.52
CA VAL A 436 -10.47 -2.24 8.63
C VAL A 436 -11.48 -3.40 8.62
N ALA A 437 -11.91 -3.81 9.81
CA ALA A 437 -12.87 -4.90 9.97
C ALA A 437 -14.22 -4.59 9.30
N GLY A 438 -14.89 -5.63 8.81
CA GLY A 438 -16.24 -5.57 8.25
C GLY A 438 -16.29 -5.64 6.71
N LYS A 439 -17.53 -5.57 6.21
CA LYS A 439 -17.88 -5.65 4.78
C LYS A 439 -17.91 -4.26 4.14
N SER A 440 -17.54 -4.20 2.86
CA SER A 440 -17.77 -3.01 2.06
C SER A 440 -19.28 -2.85 1.81
N PRO A 441 -19.88 -1.67 2.06
CA PRO A 441 -21.27 -1.43 1.71
C PRO A 441 -21.45 -1.29 0.18
N LEU A 442 -22.69 -1.51 -0.27
CA LEU A 442 -23.09 -1.40 -1.68
C LEU A 442 -22.98 0.04 -2.21
N SER A 443 -23.38 1.02 -1.39
CA SER A 443 -23.26 2.47 -1.64
C SER A 443 -22.46 3.16 -0.52
N ASP A 444 -21.96 4.36 -0.78
CA ASP A 444 -21.27 5.23 0.19
C ASP A 444 -20.07 4.59 0.91
N CYS A 445 -19.32 3.75 0.19
CA CYS A 445 -18.26 2.93 0.79
C CYS A 445 -16.97 3.68 1.13
N PHE A 446 -16.89 4.99 0.94
CA PHE A 446 -15.66 5.72 1.22
C PHE A 446 -15.48 5.83 2.73
N THR A 447 -14.29 5.46 3.20
CA THR A 447 -13.95 5.36 4.62
C THR A 447 -12.57 5.95 4.91
N THR A 448 -12.34 6.28 6.17
CA THR A 448 -11.08 6.82 6.67
C THR A 448 -10.36 5.74 7.49
N PRO A 449 -9.59 4.82 6.87
CA PRO A 449 -9.04 3.68 7.57
C PRO A 449 -8.06 4.08 8.68
N CYS A 450 -7.32 5.18 8.50
CA CYS A 450 -6.43 5.73 9.52
C CYS A 450 -7.16 6.21 10.79
N ARG A 451 -8.41 6.68 10.67
CA ARG A 451 -9.26 7.05 11.81
C ARG A 451 -9.76 5.79 12.51
N THR A 452 -10.30 4.84 11.75
CA THR A 452 -10.84 3.58 12.29
C THR A 452 -9.79 2.75 13.02
N SER A 453 -8.54 2.73 12.55
CA SER A 453 -7.45 2.00 13.21
C SER A 453 -6.79 2.75 14.36
N CYS A 454 -7.10 4.03 14.55
CA CYS A 454 -6.60 4.81 15.68
C CYS A 454 -7.44 4.51 16.94
N PRO A 455 -6.84 4.11 18.08
CA PRO A 455 -7.61 3.77 19.29
C PRO A 455 -8.52 4.90 19.81
N ILE A 456 -8.14 6.16 19.58
CA ILE A 456 -8.92 7.35 19.95
C ILE A 456 -9.83 7.86 18.81
N GLN A 457 -9.82 7.18 17.65
CA GLN A 457 -10.51 7.57 16.42
C GLN A 457 -10.25 9.03 16.02
N GLN A 458 -8.97 9.42 16.05
CA GLN A 458 -8.53 10.79 15.76
C GLN A 458 -9.01 11.26 14.37
N ASP A 459 -9.44 12.52 14.28
CA ASP A 459 -9.93 13.13 13.04
C ASP A 459 -8.78 13.53 12.10
N ILE A 460 -8.09 12.51 11.58
CA ILE A 460 -6.80 12.62 10.91
C ILE A 460 -6.87 13.43 9.62
N PRO A 461 -7.70 13.09 8.62
CA PRO A 461 -7.83 13.91 7.42
C PRO A 461 -8.14 15.38 7.73
N ALA A 462 -8.96 15.66 8.75
CA ALA A 462 -9.33 17.01 9.13
C ALA A 462 -8.11 17.85 9.56
N TYR A 463 -7.31 17.38 10.53
CA TYR A 463 -6.15 18.16 10.97
C TYR A 463 -5.02 18.16 9.94
N LEU A 464 -4.86 17.12 9.12
CA LEU A 464 -3.85 17.12 8.06
C LEU A 464 -4.13 18.18 7.01
N ALA A 465 -5.40 18.36 6.65
CA ALA A 465 -5.78 19.42 5.73
C ALA A 465 -5.55 20.82 6.33
N ALA A 466 -5.87 21.01 7.61
CA ALA A 466 -5.54 22.26 8.31
C ALA A 466 -4.02 22.52 8.35
N VAL A 467 -3.20 21.49 8.54
CA VAL A 467 -1.71 21.58 8.45
C VAL A 467 -1.24 21.95 7.05
N ASP A 468 -1.81 21.32 6.00
CA ASP A 468 -1.49 21.63 4.59
C ASP A 468 -1.82 23.10 4.24
N GLU A 469 -2.81 23.69 4.91
CA GLU A 469 -3.25 25.08 4.73
C GLU A 469 -2.53 26.08 5.65
N GLY A 470 -1.62 25.62 6.52
CA GLY A 470 -0.95 26.47 7.51
C GLY A 470 -1.85 26.94 8.65
N ARG A 471 -3.07 26.39 8.78
CA ARG A 471 -4.01 26.69 9.88
C ARG A 471 -3.68 25.85 11.12
N TYR A 472 -2.50 26.08 11.70
CA TYR A 472 -2.00 25.27 12.81
C TYR A 472 -2.85 25.37 14.08
N GLU A 473 -3.45 26.54 14.35
CA GLU A 473 -4.41 26.70 15.45
C GLU A 473 -5.63 25.78 15.28
N ASP A 474 -6.22 25.74 14.09
CA ASP A 474 -7.35 24.86 13.80
C ASP A 474 -6.94 23.39 13.87
N ALA A 475 -5.76 23.06 13.32
CA ALA A 475 -5.22 21.71 13.38
C ALA A 475 -5.05 21.24 14.84
N LEU A 476 -4.47 22.07 15.72
CA LEU A 476 -4.32 21.73 17.12
C LEU A 476 -5.67 21.60 17.83
N ASN A 477 -6.62 22.50 17.57
CA ASN A 477 -7.98 22.41 18.10
C ASN A 477 -8.71 21.12 17.67
N ILE A 478 -8.50 20.65 16.44
CA ILE A 478 -9.02 19.36 15.96
C ILE A 478 -8.33 18.21 16.70
N ILE A 479 -7.00 18.25 16.82
CA ILE A 479 -6.21 17.20 17.47
C ILE A 479 -6.62 17.02 18.93
N ILE A 480 -6.71 18.11 19.69
CA ILE A 480 -6.99 18.07 21.13
C ILE A 480 -8.45 17.75 21.44
N GLU A 481 -9.32 17.67 20.43
CA GLU A 481 -10.68 17.18 20.63
C GLU A 481 -10.64 15.76 21.20
N ARG A 482 -9.81 14.87 20.63
CA ARG A 482 -9.69 13.46 21.04
C ARG A 482 -8.34 13.07 21.63
N ASN A 483 -7.33 13.93 21.53
CA ASN A 483 -5.97 13.62 21.95
C ASN A 483 -5.42 14.67 22.89
N ALA A 484 -5.45 14.38 24.18
CA ALA A 484 -4.92 15.26 25.21
C ALA A 484 -3.39 15.40 25.18
N LEU A 485 -2.67 14.50 24.47
CA LEU A 485 -1.21 14.41 24.52
C LEU A 485 -0.58 14.49 23.12
N PRO A 486 -0.78 15.60 22.38
CA PRO A 486 -0.32 15.73 21.01
C PRO A 486 1.20 15.72 20.84
N PHE A 487 1.98 16.17 21.83
CA PHE A 487 3.44 16.19 21.75
C PHE A 487 4.02 14.78 21.94
N ILE A 488 3.58 14.06 22.97
CA ILE A 488 3.98 12.67 23.23
C ILE A 488 3.55 11.76 22.08
N THR A 489 2.27 11.81 21.70
CA THR A 489 1.77 10.98 20.59
C THR A 489 2.23 11.46 19.20
N GLY A 490 2.77 12.67 19.11
CA GLY A 490 3.46 13.19 17.92
C GLY A 490 4.91 12.71 17.81
N THR A 491 5.44 12.10 18.86
CA THR A 491 6.85 11.69 18.94
C THR A 491 6.99 10.16 19.00
N ILE A 492 6.34 9.51 19.97
CA ILE A 492 6.58 8.08 20.29
C ILE A 492 5.37 7.17 20.03
N CYS A 493 4.32 7.65 19.37
CA CYS A 493 3.16 6.81 19.05
C CYS A 493 3.56 5.70 18.05
N PRO A 494 3.12 4.44 18.26
CA PRO A 494 3.35 3.32 17.33
C PRO A 494 2.53 3.44 16.05
N HIS A 495 1.60 4.41 16.03
CA HIS A 495 1.02 4.95 14.81
C HIS A 495 0.29 3.92 13.92
N PRO A 496 -0.66 3.13 14.48
CA PRO A 496 -1.45 2.14 13.71
C PRO A 496 -2.23 2.78 12.55
N CYS A 497 -2.55 4.08 12.68
CA CYS A 497 -3.14 4.89 11.63
C CYS A 497 -2.24 5.05 10.39
N GLY A 498 -0.92 5.04 10.54
CA GLY A 498 0.02 5.03 9.41
C GLY A 498 0.03 3.70 8.67
N ARG A 499 -0.11 2.58 9.41
CA ARG A 499 -0.14 1.23 8.83
C ARG A 499 -1.39 1.02 7.96
N ALA A 500 -2.54 1.49 8.42
CA ALA A 500 -3.81 1.45 7.70
C ALA A 500 -3.96 2.55 6.62
N CYS A 501 -2.94 3.40 6.41
CA CYS A 501 -3.01 4.43 5.39
C CYS A 501 -2.93 3.80 3.99
N GLU A 502 -3.90 4.11 3.11
CA GLU A 502 -3.90 3.63 1.71
C GLU A 502 -2.64 4.04 0.93
N ARG A 503 -2.02 5.17 1.29
CA ARG A 503 -0.75 5.58 0.68
C ARG A 503 0.40 4.62 1.03
N ALA A 504 0.31 3.95 2.17
CA ALA A 504 1.38 3.10 2.69
C ALA A 504 1.55 1.78 1.91
N PHE A 505 0.65 1.45 0.97
CA PHE A 505 0.83 0.32 0.04
C PHE A 505 1.98 0.51 -0.96
N TYR A 506 2.42 1.75 -1.19
CA TYR A 506 3.44 2.08 -2.20
C TYR A 506 4.40 3.19 -1.76
N GLU A 507 4.10 3.90 -0.67
CA GLU A 507 5.03 4.76 0.07
C GLU A 507 5.02 4.33 1.54
N PRO A 508 5.90 3.43 2.00
CA PRO A 508 5.80 2.73 3.29
C PRO A 508 5.43 3.59 4.51
N GLU A 509 5.96 4.80 4.60
CA GLU A 509 5.73 5.73 5.72
C GLU A 509 4.38 6.48 5.62
N GLY A 510 3.60 6.25 4.56
CA GLY A 510 2.24 6.73 4.36
C GLY A 510 2.12 8.27 4.32
N ALA A 511 0.97 8.76 4.80
CA ALA A 511 0.80 10.18 5.09
C ALA A 511 1.59 10.57 6.36
N GLN A 512 2.11 11.80 6.41
CA GLN A 512 2.94 12.32 7.51
C GLN A 512 2.13 12.63 8.78
N ILE A 513 1.29 11.70 9.24
CA ILE A 513 0.31 11.88 10.32
C ILE A 513 0.99 12.23 11.65
N ARG A 514 2.00 11.45 12.09
CA ARG A 514 2.75 11.69 13.35
C ARG A 514 3.47 13.04 13.34
N ALA A 515 4.25 13.29 12.28
CA ALA A 515 5.02 14.53 12.13
C ALA A 515 4.12 15.77 12.01
N SER A 516 3.00 15.67 11.28
CA SER A 516 2.05 16.79 11.13
C SER A 516 1.35 17.12 12.44
N LYS A 517 1.03 16.11 13.26
CA LYS A 517 0.49 16.31 14.61
C LYS A 517 1.46 17.08 15.50
N LEU A 518 2.73 16.65 15.54
CA LEU A 518 3.77 17.31 16.33
C LEU A 518 4.01 18.74 15.85
N LYS A 519 4.04 18.94 14.52
CA LYS A 519 4.17 20.27 13.92
C LYS A 519 3.02 21.18 14.32
N ALA A 520 1.77 20.73 14.19
CA ALA A 520 0.60 21.51 14.60
C ALA A 520 0.66 21.91 16.08
N ALA A 521 1.07 20.97 16.96
CA ALA A 521 1.23 21.24 18.38
C ALA A 521 2.28 22.33 18.65
N ARG A 522 3.50 22.18 18.10
CA ARG A 522 4.60 23.14 18.29
C ARG A 522 4.28 24.54 17.76
N GLU A 523 3.67 24.64 16.58
CA GLU A 523 3.35 25.93 15.94
C GLU A 523 2.19 26.67 16.62
N ALA A 524 1.25 25.96 17.25
CA ALA A 524 0.01 26.56 17.75
C ALA A 524 -0.12 26.62 19.27
N MET A 525 0.70 25.88 20.03
CA MET A 525 0.57 25.76 21.50
C MET A 525 0.48 27.12 22.21
N THR A 526 1.38 28.05 21.90
CA THR A 526 1.44 29.38 22.53
C THR A 526 0.20 30.23 22.26
N THR A 527 -0.52 29.96 21.16
CA THR A 527 -1.73 30.69 20.77
C THR A 527 -3.00 30.01 21.30
N VAL A 528 -3.03 28.68 21.32
CA VAL A 528 -4.19 27.88 21.75
C VAL A 528 -4.31 27.81 23.27
N LEU A 529 -3.21 27.55 23.97
CA LEU A 529 -3.20 27.31 25.41
C LEU A 529 -3.92 28.43 26.21
N PRO A 530 -3.68 29.74 25.95
CA PRO A 530 -4.36 30.80 26.70
C PRO A 530 -5.86 30.89 26.43
N LYS A 531 -6.39 30.24 25.38
CA LYS A 531 -7.81 30.27 24.99
C LYS A 531 -8.60 29.10 25.60
N LEU A 532 -7.94 28.06 26.09
CA LEU A 532 -8.59 26.89 26.67
C LEU A 532 -9.23 27.26 28.01
N ARG A 533 -10.56 27.19 28.09
CA ARG A 533 -11.35 27.45 29.29
C ARG A 533 -12.41 26.39 29.46
N ALA A 534 -12.64 25.96 30.70
CA ALA A 534 -13.66 24.96 30.99
C ALA A 534 -15.02 25.46 30.46
N GLN A 535 -15.82 24.56 29.91
CA GLN A 535 -17.20 24.88 29.62
C GLN A 535 -17.94 25.24 30.92
N ALA A 536 -18.97 26.09 30.81
CA ALA A 536 -19.87 26.32 31.94
C ALA A 536 -20.46 24.96 32.36
N ILE A 537 -20.43 24.67 33.67
CA ILE A 537 -20.82 23.38 34.27
C ILE A 537 -22.17 22.95 33.69
N ALA A 538 -22.16 21.94 32.82
CA ALA A 538 -23.33 21.55 32.04
C ALA A 538 -24.27 20.59 32.79
N ASN A 539 -23.82 19.94 33.86
CA ASN A 539 -24.58 18.98 34.66
C ASN A 539 -24.17 19.01 36.14
N ASP A 540 -25.14 18.75 37.03
CA ASP A 540 -25.10 18.73 38.50
C ASP A 540 -23.81 19.21 39.17
N ALA A 541 -23.91 20.33 39.90
CA ALA A 541 -22.87 20.89 40.78
C ALA A 541 -22.41 19.93 41.91
N GLU A 542 -22.80 18.66 41.86
CA GLU A 542 -22.54 17.61 42.84
C GLU A 542 -21.41 16.65 42.45
N ARG A 543 -20.99 16.56 41.16
CA ARG A 543 -19.91 15.63 40.75
C ARG A 543 -18.52 16.25 40.82
N ASN A 544 -17.56 15.51 41.38
CA ASN A 544 -16.15 15.86 41.44
C ASN A 544 -15.29 14.57 41.40
N VAL A 545 -14.12 14.65 40.77
CA VAL A 545 -13.35 13.45 40.43
C VAL A 545 -11.95 13.52 41.00
N ALA A 546 -11.54 12.45 41.69
CA ALA A 546 -10.15 12.21 42.04
C ALA A 546 -9.51 11.30 40.98
N VAL A 547 -8.35 11.69 40.46
CA VAL A 547 -7.55 10.86 39.55
C VAL A 547 -6.28 10.44 40.28
N ILE A 548 -6.06 9.14 40.44
CA ILE A 548 -4.87 8.60 41.10
C ILE A 548 -3.82 8.27 40.03
N GLY A 549 -2.75 9.06 39.96
CA GLY A 549 -1.68 8.96 38.97
C GLY A 549 -1.72 10.09 37.93
N GLY A 550 -0.59 10.76 37.76
CA GLY A 550 -0.35 11.86 36.83
C GLY A 550 0.36 11.43 35.54
N GLY A 551 0.25 10.16 35.14
CA GLY A 551 0.71 9.64 33.85
C GLY A 551 -0.24 9.95 32.70
N PRO A 552 0.02 9.40 31.48
CA PRO A 552 -0.79 9.68 30.29
C PRO A 552 -2.30 9.50 30.46
N ALA A 553 -2.73 8.40 31.09
CA ALA A 553 -4.15 8.12 31.35
C ALA A 553 -4.77 9.21 32.27
N GLY A 554 -4.10 9.51 33.38
CA GLY A 554 -4.62 10.48 34.35
C GLY A 554 -4.66 11.90 33.80
N LEU A 555 -3.62 12.32 33.07
CA LEU A 555 -3.57 13.61 32.38
C LEU A 555 -4.69 13.74 31.34
N ALA A 556 -4.91 12.71 30.52
CA ALA A 556 -5.98 12.71 29.53
C ALA A 556 -7.38 12.72 30.17
N THR A 557 -7.60 11.94 31.23
CA THR A 557 -8.86 11.93 31.99
C THR A 557 -9.15 13.31 32.57
N ALA A 558 -8.16 13.93 33.23
CA ALA A 558 -8.31 15.26 33.79
C ALA A 558 -8.64 16.29 32.71
N PHE A 559 -7.95 16.25 31.57
CA PHE A 559 -8.18 17.15 30.45
C PHE A 559 -9.61 17.06 29.91
N PHE A 560 -10.11 15.85 29.61
CA PHE A 560 -11.45 15.69 29.04
C PHE A 560 -12.57 16.04 30.01
N LEU A 561 -12.45 15.66 31.28
CA LEU A 561 -13.46 15.94 32.31
C LEU A 561 -13.53 17.43 32.66
N THR A 562 -12.39 18.09 32.84
CA THR A 562 -12.37 19.53 33.15
C THR A 562 -12.81 20.39 31.97
N ARG A 563 -12.50 19.97 30.73
CA ARG A 563 -13.08 20.59 29.52
C ARG A 563 -14.60 20.57 29.54
N ALA A 564 -15.20 19.47 30.01
CA ALA A 564 -16.65 19.30 30.17
C ALA A 564 -17.22 19.97 31.44
N GLY A 565 -16.40 20.68 32.21
CA GLY A 565 -16.81 21.41 33.41
C GLY A 565 -16.84 20.59 34.70
N VAL A 566 -16.33 19.34 34.70
CA VAL A 566 -16.25 18.50 35.91
C VAL A 566 -14.97 18.84 36.68
N PRO A 567 -15.04 19.21 37.98
CA PRO A 567 -13.86 19.44 38.80
C PRO A 567 -13.03 18.17 38.98
N VAL A 568 -11.73 18.25 38.68
CA VAL A 568 -10.78 17.13 38.82
C VAL A 568 -9.61 17.53 39.72
N THR A 569 -9.20 16.61 40.60
CA THR A 569 -7.92 16.68 41.33
C THR A 569 -7.09 15.45 41.02
N ILE A 570 -5.88 15.65 40.49
CA ILE A 570 -4.89 14.59 40.26
C ILE A 570 -4.03 14.43 41.51
N PHE A 571 -3.91 13.20 42.00
CA PHE A 571 -2.99 12.79 43.06
C PHE A 571 -1.85 12.01 42.44
N GLU A 572 -0.67 12.61 42.37
CA GLU A 572 0.54 12.01 41.81
C GLU A 572 1.51 11.66 42.95
N ALA A 573 1.96 10.41 42.98
CA ALA A 573 2.85 9.90 44.01
C ALA A 573 4.26 10.51 43.93
N ARG A 574 4.69 10.92 42.73
CA ARG A 574 6.01 11.50 42.45
C ARG A 574 5.98 13.03 42.45
N ASP A 575 7.14 13.63 42.21
CA ASP A 575 7.38 15.08 42.23
C ASP A 575 7.02 15.81 40.92
N SER A 576 6.58 15.08 39.89
CA SER A 576 6.26 15.63 38.57
C SER A 576 5.25 14.77 37.81
N LEU A 577 4.55 15.38 36.85
CA LEU A 577 3.57 14.73 35.98
C LEU A 577 4.23 14.12 34.73
N GLY A 578 3.60 13.13 34.14
CA GLY A 578 4.03 12.48 32.88
C GLY A 578 4.32 10.98 33.03
N GLY A 579 4.33 10.44 34.25
CA GLY A 579 4.45 9.01 34.52
C GLY A 579 5.67 8.36 33.86
N VAL A 580 5.50 7.15 33.30
CA VAL A 580 6.56 6.38 32.62
C VAL A 580 7.26 7.21 31.53
N VAL A 581 6.53 8.04 30.78
CA VAL A 581 7.12 8.88 29.71
C VAL A 581 8.12 9.88 30.29
N ARG A 582 7.83 10.48 31.45
CA ARG A 582 8.77 11.38 32.12
C ARG A 582 9.88 10.63 32.84
N HIS A 583 9.58 9.59 33.58
CA HIS A 583 10.55 9.01 34.51
C HIS A 583 11.42 7.90 33.91
N VAL A 584 10.96 7.23 32.85
CA VAL A 584 11.59 6.01 32.31
C VAL A 584 12.05 6.20 30.87
N ILE A 585 11.21 6.76 30.00
CA ILE A 585 11.55 6.85 28.57
C ILE A 585 12.76 7.80 28.35
N PRO A 586 13.83 7.37 27.64
CA PRO A 586 15.04 8.18 27.48
C PRO A 586 14.86 9.49 26.69
N GLU A 587 15.74 10.47 26.94
CA GLU A 587 15.67 11.81 26.30
C GLU A 587 15.88 11.77 24.77
N PHE A 588 16.59 10.77 24.24
CA PHE A 588 16.75 10.60 22.79
C PHE A 588 15.47 10.09 22.09
N ARG A 589 14.49 9.59 22.85
CA ARG A 589 13.17 9.19 22.33
C ARG A 589 12.20 10.36 22.32
N ILE A 590 12.18 11.15 23.39
CA ILE A 590 11.29 12.29 23.56
C ILE A 590 11.92 13.33 24.49
N ALA A 591 11.80 14.60 24.11
CA ALA A 591 12.30 15.71 24.91
C ALA A 591 11.43 15.95 26.14
N SER A 592 12.06 16.26 27.27
CA SER A 592 11.38 16.62 28.52
C SER A 592 10.42 17.81 28.35
N ASP A 593 10.75 18.77 27.48
CA ASP A 593 9.90 19.93 27.18
C ASP A 593 8.61 19.53 26.47
N ASP A 594 8.66 18.58 25.54
CA ASP A 594 7.46 18.07 24.85
C ASP A 594 6.50 17.39 25.84
N ILE A 595 7.04 16.70 26.87
CA ILE A 595 6.23 16.12 27.96
C ILE A 595 5.60 17.22 28.83
N SER A 596 6.37 18.27 29.14
CA SER A 596 5.88 19.42 29.92
C SER A 596 4.76 20.15 29.20
N HIS A 597 4.86 20.36 27.89
CA HIS A 597 3.81 21.00 27.09
C HIS A 597 2.50 20.21 27.12
N ASP A 598 2.56 18.88 27.02
CA ASP A 598 1.36 18.03 27.17
C ASP A 598 0.75 18.14 28.57
N ALA A 599 1.57 18.20 29.62
CA ALA A 599 1.07 18.43 30.99
C ALA A 599 0.40 19.80 31.14
N GLU A 600 1.01 20.88 30.62
CA GLU A 600 0.43 22.22 30.61
C GLU A 600 -0.92 22.26 29.88
N LEU A 601 -0.99 21.61 28.73
CA LEU A 601 -2.22 21.49 27.95
C LEU A 601 -3.32 20.77 28.75
N CYS A 602 -2.98 19.65 29.41
CA CYS A 602 -3.90 18.88 30.23
C CYS A 602 -4.47 19.66 31.43
N LEU A 603 -3.70 20.60 31.98
CA LEU A 603 -4.11 21.43 33.12
C LEU A 603 -4.85 22.72 32.70
N ALA A 604 -4.84 23.07 31.41
CA ALA A 604 -5.35 24.35 30.91
C ALA A 604 -6.83 24.62 31.23
N PHE A 605 -7.63 23.56 31.42
CA PHE A 605 -9.05 23.64 31.78
C PHE A 605 -9.30 23.69 33.31
N GLY A 606 -8.25 23.73 34.14
CA GLY A 606 -8.38 23.98 35.58
C GLY A 606 -8.31 22.74 36.48
N ALA A 607 -7.73 21.64 36.00
CA ALA A 607 -7.43 20.48 36.85
C ALA A 607 -6.47 20.87 37.98
N LYS A 608 -6.76 20.43 39.21
CA LYS A 608 -5.87 20.60 40.35
C LYS A 608 -4.88 19.45 40.42
N VAL A 609 -3.68 19.70 40.93
CA VAL A 609 -2.64 18.67 41.08
C VAL A 609 -2.09 18.69 42.50
N GLN A 610 -1.96 17.50 43.08
CA GLN A 610 -1.21 17.25 44.31
C GLN A 610 -0.07 16.29 43.98
N LEU A 611 1.16 16.81 43.99
CA LEU A 611 2.38 16.04 43.80
C LEU A 611 2.84 15.47 45.15
N ASN A 612 3.65 14.41 45.12
CA ASN A 612 4.12 13.69 46.30
C ASN A 612 2.95 13.18 47.18
N ALA A 613 1.82 12.86 46.56
CA ALA A 613 0.58 12.46 47.22
C ALA A 613 0.23 11.03 46.80
N ARG A 614 0.86 10.05 47.46
CA ARG A 614 0.50 8.64 47.26
C ARG A 614 -0.85 8.36 47.92
N VAL A 615 -1.74 7.71 47.17
CA VAL A 615 -3.05 7.26 47.66
C VAL A 615 -2.97 5.78 47.96
N GLU A 616 -3.35 5.39 49.17
CA GLU A 616 -3.38 3.99 49.62
C GLU A 616 -4.82 3.45 49.73
N SER A 617 -5.84 4.31 49.70
CA SER A 617 -7.24 3.94 49.86
C SER A 617 -8.18 4.78 48.98
N ILE A 618 -9.00 4.09 48.18
CA ILE A 618 -10.07 4.70 47.37
C ILE A 618 -11.20 5.24 48.26
N ASP A 619 -11.52 4.52 49.34
CA ASP A 619 -12.59 4.90 50.27
C ASP A 619 -12.28 6.20 51.02
N GLU A 620 -11.00 6.48 51.30
CA GLU A 620 -10.58 7.75 51.90
C GLU A 620 -10.85 8.93 50.98
N LEU A 621 -10.65 8.78 49.66
CA LEU A 621 -10.99 9.82 48.70
C LEU A 621 -12.51 10.03 48.62
N LYS A 622 -13.29 8.94 48.62
CA LYS A 622 -14.76 9.05 48.69
C LYS A 622 -15.22 9.77 49.97
N ALA A 623 -14.60 9.47 51.11
CA ALA A 623 -14.88 10.13 52.38
C ALA A 623 -14.49 11.63 52.39
N GLN A 624 -13.51 12.04 51.57
CA GLN A 624 -13.18 13.45 51.32
C GLN A 624 -14.20 14.17 50.42
N GLY A 625 -15.23 13.45 49.95
CA GLY A 625 -16.33 14.00 49.17
C GLY A 625 -16.13 13.91 47.66
N PHE A 626 -15.21 13.07 47.17
CA PHE A 626 -15.10 12.76 45.74
C PHE A 626 -16.23 11.78 45.32
N THR A 627 -16.99 12.13 44.29
CA THR A 627 -18.07 11.26 43.77
C THR A 627 -17.52 10.12 42.93
N ASP A 628 -16.45 10.39 42.18
CA ASP A 628 -15.81 9.40 41.32
C ASP A 628 -14.29 9.37 41.56
N VAL A 629 -13.71 8.18 41.49
CA VAL A 629 -12.26 7.93 41.58
C VAL A 629 -11.81 7.18 40.34
N VAL A 630 -10.83 7.74 39.63
CA VAL A 630 -10.21 7.10 38.46
C VAL A 630 -8.80 6.66 38.83
N VAL A 631 -8.59 5.34 38.85
CA VAL A 631 -7.27 4.73 39.05
C VAL A 631 -6.51 4.77 37.73
N ALA A 632 -5.39 5.47 37.71
CA ALA A 632 -4.51 5.66 36.55
C ALA A 632 -3.03 5.49 36.96
N THR A 633 -2.77 4.56 37.88
CA THR A 633 -1.47 4.36 38.52
C THR A 633 -0.42 3.72 37.60
N GLY A 634 -0.83 3.10 36.49
CA GLY A 634 0.05 2.40 35.57
C GLY A 634 0.45 0.99 36.03
N ALA A 635 1.43 0.39 35.35
CA ALA A 635 2.03 -0.89 35.71
C ALA A 635 3.51 -0.67 36.07
N TRP A 636 3.84 -0.73 37.36
CA TRP A 636 5.18 -0.42 37.88
C TRP A 636 5.82 -1.59 38.64
N MET A 637 5.11 -2.70 38.83
CA MET A 637 5.68 -3.84 39.54
C MET A 637 6.74 -4.52 38.68
N PRO A 638 7.92 -4.86 39.23
CA PRO A 638 9.01 -5.45 38.45
C PRO A 638 8.61 -6.82 37.92
N GLY A 639 8.99 -7.09 36.67
CA GLY A 639 8.97 -8.43 36.10
C GLY A 639 10.16 -9.25 36.62
N SER A 640 10.11 -10.57 36.48
CA SER A 640 11.26 -11.43 36.76
C SER A 640 11.55 -12.34 35.58
N ALA A 641 12.84 -12.49 35.25
CA ALA A 641 13.27 -13.48 34.26
C ALA A 641 13.26 -14.90 34.83
N GLY A 642 13.10 -15.05 36.15
CA GLY A 642 13.08 -16.34 36.83
C GLY A 642 14.45 -17.02 36.87
N LEU A 643 15.52 -16.23 37.04
CA LEU A 643 16.87 -16.77 37.22
C LEU A 643 16.92 -17.65 38.47
N GLY A 644 17.42 -18.88 38.32
CA GLY A 644 17.59 -19.81 39.45
C GLY A 644 18.67 -19.38 40.44
N GLU A 645 19.71 -18.70 39.95
CA GLU A 645 20.83 -18.15 40.71
C GLU A 645 21.28 -16.81 40.09
N GLY A 646 21.82 -15.90 40.92
CA GLY A 646 22.26 -14.55 40.51
C GLY A 646 21.20 -13.45 40.65
N ALA A 647 21.63 -12.19 40.54
CA ALA A 647 20.74 -11.02 40.65
C ALA A 647 20.50 -10.38 39.29
N GLU A 648 19.26 -9.97 39.04
CA GLU A 648 18.85 -9.17 37.89
C GLU A 648 18.52 -7.75 38.32
N LEU A 649 18.83 -6.76 37.48
CA LEU A 649 18.44 -5.36 37.66
C LEU A 649 17.08 -5.12 37.00
N ASP A 650 16.16 -4.46 37.70
CA ASP A 650 14.89 -4.06 37.11
C ASP A 650 15.09 -3.00 36.02
N VAL A 651 14.38 -3.13 34.91
CA VAL A 651 14.55 -2.23 33.76
C VAL A 651 14.08 -0.80 34.05
N LEU A 652 13.03 -0.61 34.86
CA LEU A 652 12.51 0.72 35.17
C LEU A 652 13.46 1.44 36.12
N GLU A 653 13.97 0.74 37.13
CA GLU A 653 14.99 1.27 38.05
C GLU A 653 16.25 1.70 37.28
N PHE A 654 16.73 0.84 36.37
CA PHE A 654 17.88 1.15 35.51
C PHE A 654 17.65 2.40 34.66
N LEU A 655 16.53 2.44 33.92
CA LEU A 655 16.23 3.55 33.02
C LEU A 655 15.99 4.86 33.79
N GLU A 656 15.35 4.80 34.95
CA GLU A 656 15.14 5.96 35.82
C GLU A 656 16.47 6.53 36.33
N ALA A 657 17.36 5.67 36.84
CA ALA A 657 18.68 6.08 37.31
C ALA A 657 19.53 6.67 36.17
N ALA A 658 19.49 6.05 34.99
CA ALA A 658 20.16 6.56 33.81
C ALA A 658 19.63 7.94 33.40
N LYS A 659 18.31 8.14 33.44
CA LYS A 659 17.67 9.41 33.09
C LYS A 659 18.00 10.52 34.08
N LYS A 660 18.18 10.20 35.37
CA LYS A 660 18.67 11.13 36.40
C LYS A 660 20.15 11.50 36.24
N GLY A 661 20.88 10.83 35.34
CA GLY A 661 22.31 11.02 35.15
C GLY A 661 23.15 10.39 36.26
N GLU A 662 22.62 9.36 36.94
CA GLU A 662 23.37 8.62 37.94
C GLU A 662 24.54 7.86 37.31
N LYS A 663 25.63 7.69 38.07
CA LYS A 663 26.79 6.92 37.60
C LYS A 663 26.49 5.42 37.73
N LEU A 664 26.23 4.76 36.60
CA LEU A 664 25.92 3.34 36.53
C LEU A 664 27.17 2.53 36.12
N GLU A 665 27.59 1.60 36.97
CA GLU A 665 28.75 0.73 36.72
C GLU A 665 28.27 -0.67 36.27
N LEU A 666 27.99 -0.82 34.97
CA LEU A 666 27.44 -2.07 34.41
C LEU A 666 28.51 -3.10 33.99
N GLY A 667 29.78 -2.70 33.94
CA GLY A 667 30.88 -3.50 33.37
C GLY A 667 30.89 -3.48 31.83
N GLU A 668 31.57 -4.46 31.22
CA GLU A 668 31.81 -4.49 29.77
C GLU A 668 30.71 -5.21 28.96
N ASP A 669 30.02 -6.17 29.57
CA ASP A 669 29.08 -7.08 28.90
C ASP A 669 27.69 -7.01 29.56
N VAL A 670 26.75 -6.33 28.92
CA VAL A 670 25.39 -6.16 29.44
C VAL A 670 24.43 -7.07 28.68
N VAL A 671 23.61 -7.83 29.40
CA VAL A 671 22.50 -8.60 28.84
C VAL A 671 21.17 -7.98 29.24
N VAL A 672 20.31 -7.69 28.26
CA VAL A 672 18.91 -7.30 28.47
C VAL A 672 18.02 -8.48 28.16
N ILE A 673 17.21 -8.92 29.13
CA ILE A 673 16.24 -10.01 28.96
C ILE A 673 14.88 -9.41 28.62
N GLY A 674 14.37 -9.72 27.43
CA GLY A 674 13.09 -9.19 26.95
C GLY A 674 13.20 -8.62 25.54
N ALA A 675 12.06 -8.28 24.94
CA ALA A 675 12.03 -7.79 23.55
C ALA A 675 10.89 -6.79 23.25
N GLY A 676 10.36 -6.14 24.29
CA GLY A 676 9.40 -5.03 24.15
C GLY A 676 10.10 -3.69 23.95
N ASN A 677 9.32 -2.61 23.80
CA ASN A 677 9.88 -1.26 23.63
C ASN A 677 10.80 -0.87 24.81
N THR A 678 10.41 -1.17 26.05
CA THR A 678 11.24 -0.95 27.24
C THR A 678 12.60 -1.67 27.14
N ALA A 679 12.63 -2.89 26.60
CA ALA A 679 13.87 -3.65 26.40
C ALA A 679 14.78 -3.00 25.34
N MET A 680 14.20 -2.47 24.26
CA MET A 680 14.94 -1.73 23.23
C MET A 680 15.54 -0.45 23.81
N ASP A 681 14.73 0.33 24.55
CA ASP A 681 15.20 1.55 25.23
C ASP A 681 16.35 1.24 26.20
N ALA A 682 16.21 0.19 27.02
CA ALA A 682 17.26 -0.23 27.95
C ALA A 682 18.54 -0.66 27.26
N ALA A 683 18.45 -1.46 26.19
CA ALA A 683 19.62 -1.88 25.43
C ALA A 683 20.35 -0.68 24.81
N ARG A 684 19.59 0.26 24.25
CA ARG A 684 20.10 1.49 23.63
C ARG A 684 20.72 2.44 24.65
N VAL A 685 20.14 2.58 25.85
CA VAL A 685 20.75 3.33 26.96
C VAL A 685 22.04 2.66 27.41
N ALA A 686 22.03 1.35 27.68
CA ALA A 686 23.21 0.62 28.11
C ALA A 686 24.36 0.76 27.10
N LYS A 687 24.09 0.71 25.80
CA LYS A 687 25.08 0.86 24.73
C LYS A 687 25.76 2.24 24.73
N ARG A 688 25.11 3.27 25.26
CA ARG A 688 25.62 4.65 25.35
C ARG A 688 26.39 4.92 26.65
N LEU A 689 26.36 4.02 27.62
CA LEU A 689 27.05 4.19 28.89
C LEU A 689 28.54 3.87 28.79
N ALA A 690 29.35 4.66 29.48
CA ALA A 690 30.80 4.47 29.49
C ALA A 690 31.18 3.14 30.13
N GLY A 691 32.12 2.41 29.50
CA GLY A 691 32.60 1.11 29.97
C GLY A 691 31.92 -0.10 29.34
N VAL A 692 30.71 0.07 28.81
CA VAL A 692 29.98 -1.01 28.11
C VAL A 692 30.55 -1.20 26.71
N LYS A 693 30.95 -2.43 26.37
CA LYS A 693 31.45 -2.80 25.04
C LYS A 693 30.38 -3.57 24.27
N ASN A 694 29.80 -4.58 24.92
CA ASN A 694 28.82 -5.48 24.33
C ASN A 694 27.47 -5.31 25.03
N VAL A 695 26.40 -5.21 24.22
CA VAL A 695 25.03 -5.26 24.71
C VAL A 695 24.32 -6.36 23.94
N ARG A 696 23.78 -7.34 24.66
CA ARG A 696 23.06 -8.49 24.10
C ARG A 696 21.62 -8.46 24.56
N LEU A 697 20.69 -8.59 23.63
CA LEU A 697 19.27 -8.73 23.92
C LEU A 697 18.89 -10.21 23.79
N VAL A 698 18.54 -10.84 24.91
CA VAL A 698 18.17 -12.26 24.99
C VAL A 698 16.67 -12.40 24.85
N TYR A 699 16.23 -13.15 23.85
CA TYR A 699 14.82 -13.41 23.60
C TYR A 699 14.58 -14.87 23.23
N ARG A 700 13.62 -15.50 23.91
CA ARG A 700 13.25 -16.92 23.73
C ARG A 700 12.63 -17.28 22.37
N ARG A 701 12.57 -16.32 21.44
CA ARG A 701 11.88 -16.39 20.14
C ARG A 701 12.72 -15.62 19.11
N THR A 702 12.25 -15.53 17.87
CA THR A 702 12.95 -14.80 16.81
C THR A 702 12.61 -13.30 16.78
N LYS A 703 13.43 -12.50 16.09
CA LYS A 703 13.21 -11.08 15.79
C LYS A 703 11.87 -10.83 15.13
N LYS A 704 11.45 -11.74 14.24
CA LYS A 704 10.13 -11.72 13.56
C LYS A 704 8.96 -11.75 14.57
N GLN A 705 9.21 -12.22 15.80
CA GLN A 705 8.20 -12.42 16.86
C GLN A 705 8.39 -11.49 18.06
N MET A 706 9.28 -10.49 17.97
CA MET A 706 9.49 -9.53 19.05
C MET A 706 8.26 -8.59 19.18
N PRO A 707 7.87 -8.19 20.40
CA PRO A 707 6.75 -7.28 20.61
C PRO A 707 7.08 -5.79 20.42
N ALA A 708 8.35 -5.36 20.51
CA ALA A 708 8.75 -3.96 20.30
C ALA A 708 8.30 -3.41 18.95
N ASP A 709 8.16 -2.10 18.74
CA ASP A 709 7.91 -1.55 17.41
C ASP A 709 9.10 -1.82 16.48
N GLU A 710 8.84 -1.98 15.18
CA GLU A 710 9.89 -2.27 14.19
C GLU A 710 10.92 -1.12 14.12
N GLU A 711 10.46 0.13 14.20
CA GLU A 711 11.31 1.33 14.30
C GLU A 711 12.31 1.23 15.47
N GLU A 712 11.88 0.73 16.64
CA GLU A 712 12.77 0.58 17.80
C GLU A 712 13.78 -0.56 17.63
N LEU A 713 13.36 -1.63 16.98
CA LEU A 713 14.23 -2.76 16.66
C LEU A 713 15.34 -2.31 15.69
N ASP A 714 14.98 -1.60 14.63
CA ASP A 714 15.92 -1.08 13.64
C ASP A 714 16.93 -0.11 14.26
N LEU A 715 16.46 0.77 15.15
CA LEU A 715 17.33 1.69 15.89
C LEU A 715 18.28 0.96 16.85
N ALA A 716 17.83 -0.09 17.53
CA ALA A 716 18.68 -0.90 18.41
C ALA A 716 19.77 -1.66 17.61
N LEU A 717 19.41 -2.21 16.45
CA LEU A 717 20.39 -2.83 15.54
C LEU A 717 21.41 -1.80 15.03
N ALA A 718 20.96 -0.60 14.66
CA ALA A 718 21.84 0.49 14.21
C ALA A 718 22.80 0.98 15.31
N ASP A 719 22.38 0.95 16.58
CA ASP A 719 23.23 1.23 17.74
C ASP A 719 24.25 0.10 18.02
N GLY A 720 24.15 -1.05 17.34
CA GLY A 720 25.06 -2.19 17.48
C GLY A 720 24.73 -3.11 18.66
N VAL A 721 23.43 -3.23 19.00
CA VAL A 721 22.92 -4.23 19.94
C VAL A 721 22.93 -5.61 19.26
N GLU A 722 23.47 -6.61 19.94
CA GLU A 722 23.47 -8.00 19.48
C GLU A 722 22.17 -8.69 19.92
N PHE A 723 21.47 -9.34 18.99
CA PHE A 723 20.19 -9.98 19.26
C PHE A 723 20.41 -11.49 19.36
N CYS A 724 20.33 -12.02 20.58
CA CYS A 724 20.46 -13.44 20.88
C CYS A 724 19.07 -14.09 20.88
N GLU A 725 18.62 -14.45 19.67
CA GLU A 725 17.34 -15.12 19.43
C GLU A 725 17.33 -16.56 19.95
N LEU A 726 16.13 -17.09 20.21
CA LEU A 726 15.92 -18.48 20.63
C LEU A 726 16.68 -18.85 21.91
N LEU A 727 16.89 -17.91 22.82
CA LEU A 727 17.52 -18.17 24.12
C LEU A 727 16.58 -17.78 25.26
N ALA A 728 16.38 -18.69 26.23
CA ALA A 728 15.69 -18.38 27.47
C ALA A 728 16.68 -18.36 28.64
N PRO A 729 16.68 -17.31 29.48
CA PRO A 729 17.61 -17.21 30.60
C PRO A 729 17.32 -18.27 31.67
N LYS A 730 18.38 -18.82 32.29
CA LYS A 730 18.27 -19.88 33.29
C LYS A 730 18.93 -19.51 34.62
N ALA A 731 20.20 -19.10 34.59
CA ALA A 731 20.96 -18.74 35.79
C ALA A 731 22.12 -17.80 35.44
N LEU A 732 22.48 -16.92 36.36
CA LEU A 732 23.63 -16.03 36.27
C LEU A 732 24.67 -16.43 37.32
N ASN A 733 25.80 -16.96 36.86
CA ASN A 733 26.90 -17.43 37.68
C ASN A 733 28.13 -16.53 37.50
N GLY A 734 28.37 -15.63 38.46
CA GLY A 734 29.41 -14.61 38.32
C GLY A 734 29.09 -13.67 37.16
N ALA A 735 29.96 -13.62 36.15
CA ALA A 735 29.79 -12.81 34.94
C ALA A 735 29.33 -13.63 33.72
N VAL A 736 28.68 -14.77 33.94
CA VAL A 736 28.25 -15.71 32.89
C VAL A 736 26.76 -16.04 33.06
N LEU A 737 25.96 -15.68 32.06
CA LEU A 737 24.55 -16.02 31.95
C LEU A 737 24.38 -17.33 31.16
N THR A 738 23.87 -18.36 31.83
CA THR A 738 23.45 -19.60 31.16
C THR A 738 22.04 -19.44 30.62
N CYS A 739 21.84 -19.76 29.35
CA CYS A 739 20.55 -19.77 28.67
C CYS A 739 20.24 -21.17 28.13
N ASP A 740 18.99 -21.60 28.23
CA ASP A 740 18.49 -22.75 27.49
C ASP A 740 18.28 -22.35 26.01
N VAL A 741 18.71 -23.21 25.09
CA VAL A 741 18.48 -23.06 23.65
C VAL A 741 17.03 -23.45 23.35
N MET A 742 16.35 -22.62 22.57
CA MET A 742 14.96 -22.78 22.19
C MET A 742 14.84 -23.13 20.71
N GLU A 743 13.73 -23.75 20.37
CA GLU A 743 13.23 -23.84 19.00
C GLU A 743 11.78 -23.34 18.95
N LEU A 744 11.30 -22.99 17.76
CA LEU A 744 9.91 -22.59 17.59
C LEU A 744 9.06 -23.83 17.33
N GLY A 745 8.12 -24.11 18.24
CA GLY A 745 7.07 -25.10 18.02
C GLY A 745 6.00 -24.62 17.03
N GLU A 746 4.87 -25.31 17.01
CA GLU A 746 3.74 -24.93 16.14
C GLU A 746 3.16 -23.55 16.48
N PRO A 747 2.64 -22.82 15.47
CA PRO A 747 1.91 -21.58 15.69
C PRO A 747 0.58 -21.82 16.41
N ASP A 748 0.20 -20.91 17.29
CA ASP A 748 -1.14 -20.87 17.90
C ASP A 748 -2.18 -20.26 16.95
N ALA A 749 -3.44 -20.11 17.41
CA ALA A 749 -4.52 -19.50 16.64
C ALA A 749 -4.26 -18.04 16.21
N SER A 750 -3.32 -17.34 16.85
CA SER A 750 -2.86 -16.01 16.46
C SER A 750 -1.69 -16.03 15.47
N GLY A 751 -1.24 -17.22 15.07
CA GLY A 751 -0.03 -17.42 14.26
C GLY A 751 1.27 -17.35 15.07
N ARG A 752 1.20 -17.17 16.39
CA ARG A 752 2.37 -16.97 17.25
C ARG A 752 2.93 -18.32 17.67
N ARG A 753 4.22 -18.56 17.41
CA ARG A 753 4.88 -19.83 17.76
C ARG A 753 5.31 -19.86 19.23
N SER A 754 5.16 -21.03 19.84
CA SER A 754 5.61 -21.27 21.21
C SER A 754 7.09 -21.63 21.25
N PRO A 755 7.87 -21.09 22.20
CA PRO A 755 9.25 -21.51 22.39
C PRO A 755 9.28 -22.86 23.11
N VAL A 756 10.08 -23.80 22.61
CA VAL A 756 10.28 -25.14 23.18
C VAL A 756 11.76 -25.32 23.45
N ALA A 757 12.13 -25.78 24.65
CA ALA A 757 13.52 -26.01 25.00
C ALA A 757 14.07 -27.23 24.24
N THR A 758 15.26 -27.11 23.66
CA THR A 758 15.94 -28.22 22.96
C THR A 758 16.65 -29.18 23.91
N GLY A 759 16.83 -28.76 25.17
CA GLY A 759 17.65 -29.47 26.17
C GLY A 759 19.13 -29.07 26.16
N GLU A 760 19.55 -28.25 25.19
CA GLU A 760 20.89 -27.69 25.13
C GLU A 760 20.97 -26.34 25.88
N THR A 761 22.16 -25.98 26.34
CA THR A 761 22.44 -24.71 27.01
C THR A 761 23.64 -24.01 26.41
N VAL A 762 23.62 -22.69 26.43
CA VAL A 762 24.71 -21.80 25.99
C VAL A 762 25.04 -20.81 27.09
N GLU A 763 26.31 -20.42 27.16
CA GLU A 763 26.82 -19.42 28.09
C GLU A 763 27.10 -18.10 27.36
N LEU A 764 26.63 -17.00 27.93
CA LEU A 764 26.89 -15.64 27.46
C LEU A 764 27.65 -14.87 28.53
N SER A 765 28.66 -14.09 28.14
CA SER A 765 29.26 -13.15 29.09
C SER A 765 28.26 -12.04 29.42
N ALA A 766 28.08 -11.80 30.72
CA ALA A 766 27.11 -10.86 31.29
C ALA A 766 27.63 -10.34 32.64
N THR A 767 28.31 -9.19 32.64
CA THR A 767 28.67 -8.47 33.87
C THR A 767 27.44 -7.84 34.55
N THR A 768 26.39 -7.54 33.79
CA THR A 768 25.10 -7.11 34.32
C THR A 768 23.96 -7.72 33.49
N VAL A 769 22.90 -8.14 34.17
CA VAL A 769 21.66 -8.61 33.56
C VAL A 769 20.53 -7.65 33.92
N ILE A 770 19.86 -7.09 32.92
CA ILE A 770 18.71 -6.19 33.06
C ILE A 770 17.45 -6.97 32.66
N CYS A 771 16.49 -7.08 33.57
CA CYS A 771 15.22 -7.75 33.33
C CYS A 771 14.17 -6.77 32.79
N ALA A 772 13.78 -6.94 31.54
CA ALA A 772 12.72 -6.19 30.87
C ALA A 772 11.55 -7.11 30.48
N VAL A 773 11.22 -8.08 31.36
CA VAL A 773 10.16 -9.09 31.13
C VAL A 773 8.83 -8.59 31.71
N GLY A 774 8.29 -7.53 31.12
CA GLY A 774 6.94 -7.00 31.37
C GLY A 774 6.71 -6.43 32.78
N GLU A 775 6.01 -5.30 32.85
CA GLU A 775 5.66 -4.65 34.10
C GLU A 775 4.31 -5.18 34.64
N GLY A 776 4.23 -5.39 35.95
CA GLY A 776 3.04 -5.87 36.65
C GLY A 776 2.18 -4.74 37.23
N ILE A 777 0.92 -5.06 37.52
CA ILE A 777 -0.05 -4.14 38.12
C ILE A 777 -0.02 -4.31 39.65
N ASP A 778 0.08 -3.20 40.38
CA ASP A 778 -0.18 -3.17 41.82
C ASP A 778 -1.70 -3.15 42.04
N ALA A 779 -2.26 -4.28 42.48
CA ALA A 779 -3.68 -4.47 42.68
C ALA A 779 -4.18 -4.02 44.07
N SER A 780 -3.31 -3.50 44.94
CA SER A 780 -3.66 -3.15 46.33
C SER A 780 -4.87 -2.21 46.45
N LEU A 781 -4.96 -1.19 45.57
CA LEU A 781 -6.11 -0.28 45.50
C LEU A 781 -7.39 -0.99 45.06
N TYR A 782 -7.30 -1.99 44.18
CA TYR A 782 -8.43 -2.78 43.72
C TYR A 782 -8.92 -3.73 44.80
N ASP A 783 -7.99 -4.45 45.46
CA ASP A 783 -8.29 -5.35 46.57
C ASP A 783 -8.99 -4.61 47.71
N ALA A 784 -8.47 -3.43 48.09
CA ALA A 784 -9.05 -2.60 49.15
C ALA A 784 -10.46 -2.10 48.82
N ALA A 785 -10.74 -1.81 47.56
CA ALA A 785 -12.05 -1.32 47.09
C ALA A 785 -13.02 -2.44 46.69
N GLY A 786 -12.62 -3.71 46.79
CA GLY A 786 -13.44 -4.85 46.37
C GLY A 786 -13.65 -4.96 44.86
N VAL A 787 -12.69 -4.49 44.06
CA VAL A 787 -12.71 -4.57 42.60
C VAL A 787 -12.19 -5.94 42.14
N GLU A 788 -12.98 -6.64 41.32
CA GLU A 788 -12.55 -7.91 40.73
C GLU A 788 -11.56 -7.70 39.58
N HIS A 789 -10.48 -8.47 39.57
CA HIS A 789 -9.46 -8.43 38.52
C HIS A 789 -8.96 -9.84 38.17
N ASP A 790 -8.29 -9.97 37.01
CA ASP A 790 -7.71 -11.24 36.60
C ASP A 790 -6.44 -11.59 37.41
N ARG A 791 -5.85 -12.76 37.14
CA ARG A 791 -4.61 -13.22 37.83
C ARG A 791 -3.40 -12.32 37.64
N ARG A 792 -3.45 -11.36 36.72
CA ARG A 792 -2.39 -10.37 36.43
C ARG A 792 -2.78 -8.96 36.91
N GLY A 793 -3.88 -8.82 37.65
CA GLY A 793 -4.36 -7.52 38.12
C GLY A 793 -5.11 -6.70 37.05
N ARG A 794 -5.40 -7.27 35.89
CA ARG A 794 -6.05 -6.55 34.77
C ARG A 794 -7.56 -6.53 34.92
N LEU A 795 -8.17 -5.49 34.36
CA LEU A 795 -9.60 -5.26 34.36
C LEU A 795 -10.18 -5.36 32.95
N ALA A 796 -11.39 -5.92 32.83
CA ALA A 796 -12.03 -6.13 31.53
C ALA A 796 -12.51 -4.81 30.89
N ALA A 797 -12.97 -3.86 31.70
CA ALA A 797 -13.55 -2.58 31.27
C ALA A 797 -12.92 -1.41 32.03
N THR A 798 -13.22 -0.18 31.61
CA THR A 798 -12.87 1.02 32.40
C THR A 798 -13.73 1.18 33.65
N SER A 799 -14.97 0.69 33.61
CA SER A 799 -15.80 0.52 34.79
C SER A 799 -15.34 -0.70 35.59
N THR A 800 -15.10 -0.52 36.89
CA THR A 800 -14.57 -1.58 37.76
C THR A 800 -15.65 -2.48 38.35
N GLY A 801 -16.93 -2.15 38.15
CA GLY A 801 -18.07 -2.80 38.81
C GLY A 801 -18.39 -2.23 40.20
N VAL A 802 -17.51 -1.40 40.76
CA VAL A 802 -17.75 -0.64 42.00
C VAL A 802 -18.23 0.76 41.62
N GLU A 803 -19.36 1.19 42.19
CA GLU A 803 -19.97 2.50 41.89
C GLU A 803 -18.99 3.65 42.16
N GLY A 804 -18.85 4.56 41.18
CA GLY A 804 -17.95 5.71 41.26
C GLY A 804 -16.45 5.33 41.23
N VAL A 805 -16.09 4.11 40.82
CA VAL A 805 -14.69 3.70 40.65
C VAL A 805 -14.43 3.28 39.21
N TRP A 806 -13.36 3.83 38.64
CA TRP A 806 -12.96 3.66 37.25
C TRP A 806 -11.47 3.34 37.16
N ALA A 807 -11.03 2.73 36.06
CA ALA A 807 -9.62 2.45 35.79
C ALA A 807 -9.26 2.77 34.33
N ALA A 808 -8.08 3.38 34.12
CA ALA A 808 -7.61 3.76 32.79
C ALA A 808 -6.10 3.60 32.63
N GLY A 809 -5.66 3.15 31.44
CA GLY A 809 -4.25 2.95 31.12
C GLY A 809 -3.70 1.62 31.59
N ASP A 810 -2.40 1.56 31.86
CA ASP A 810 -1.72 0.27 32.09
C ASP A 810 -2.19 -0.46 33.35
N CYS A 811 -2.71 0.25 34.36
CA CYS A 811 -3.31 -0.39 35.55
C CYS A 811 -4.62 -1.14 35.22
N ARG A 812 -5.21 -0.91 34.05
CA ARG A 812 -6.35 -1.67 33.51
C ARG A 812 -5.87 -2.77 32.57
N ARG A 813 -4.99 -2.42 31.63
CA ARG A 813 -4.64 -3.26 30.45
C ARG A 813 -3.41 -4.15 30.66
N GLY A 814 -2.56 -3.83 31.64
CA GLY A 814 -1.14 -4.16 31.61
C GLY A 814 -0.39 -3.19 30.67
N PRO A 815 0.92 -3.39 30.47
CA PRO A 815 1.75 -2.52 29.62
C PRO A 815 1.14 -2.35 28.22
N ALA A 816 0.64 -1.15 27.93
CA ALA A 816 -0.04 -0.80 26.68
C ALA A 816 0.58 0.47 26.07
N THR A 817 -0.04 1.02 25.04
CA THR A 817 0.45 2.23 24.36
C THR A 817 -0.18 3.51 24.94
N VAL A 818 0.54 4.63 24.87
CA VAL A 818 0.03 5.95 25.31
C VAL A 818 -1.32 6.28 24.69
N VAL A 819 -1.54 5.96 23.41
CA VAL A 819 -2.80 6.25 22.73
C VAL A 819 -3.96 5.39 23.22
N GLU A 820 -3.71 4.16 23.68
CA GLU A 820 -4.72 3.32 24.32
C GLU A 820 -5.09 3.83 25.72
N ALA A 821 -4.12 4.37 26.46
CA ALA A 821 -4.39 5.05 27.72
C ALA A 821 -5.30 6.28 27.54
N ILE A 822 -5.12 7.05 26.46
CA ILE A 822 -6.03 8.15 26.10
C ILE A 822 -7.41 7.62 25.69
N ALA A 823 -7.48 6.47 25.02
CA ALA A 823 -8.76 5.84 24.66
C ALA A 823 -9.57 5.44 25.90
N ASP A 824 -8.90 4.87 26.92
CA ASP A 824 -9.52 4.58 28.22
C ASP A 824 -10.03 5.86 28.90
N ALA A 825 -9.21 6.91 28.92
CA ALA A 825 -9.59 8.21 29.49
C ALA A 825 -10.84 8.80 28.80
N ALA A 826 -10.95 8.67 27.47
CA ALA A 826 -12.12 9.12 26.72
C ALA A 826 -13.37 8.27 27.02
N GLU A 827 -13.22 6.97 27.24
CA GLU A 827 -14.31 6.07 27.69
C GLU A 827 -14.82 6.47 29.08
N VAL A 828 -13.91 6.73 30.03
CA VAL A 828 -14.25 7.23 31.37
C VAL A 828 -14.95 8.59 31.29
N ALA A 829 -14.45 9.52 30.48
CA ALA A 829 -15.06 10.83 30.31
C ALA A 829 -16.48 10.77 29.72
N ARG A 830 -16.73 9.86 28.76
CA ARG A 830 -18.09 9.59 28.27
C ARG A 830 -19.00 9.08 29.38
N ALA A 831 -18.53 8.15 30.19
CA ALA A 831 -19.33 7.54 31.24
C ALA A 831 -19.67 8.51 32.37
N ILE A 832 -18.73 9.36 32.78
CA ILE A 832 -18.91 10.31 33.89
C ILE A 832 -19.67 11.57 33.46
N ALA A 833 -19.36 12.11 32.28
CA ALA A 833 -19.79 13.46 31.89
C ALA A 833 -20.50 13.53 30.52
N GLY A 834 -20.72 12.40 29.84
CA GLY A 834 -21.41 12.37 28.55
C GLY A 834 -20.64 13.08 27.43
N VAL A 835 -19.31 13.14 27.51
CA VAL A 835 -18.47 13.89 26.55
C VAL A 835 -18.63 13.34 25.14
N ASP A 836 -19.11 14.17 24.21
CA ASP A 836 -19.07 13.88 22.79
C ASP A 836 -17.73 14.31 22.18
N PHE A 837 -17.14 13.40 21.42
CA PHE A 837 -15.85 13.57 20.75
C PHE A 837 -16.01 13.73 19.23
N ASN A 838 -17.23 13.81 18.70
CA ASN A 838 -17.50 13.84 17.26
C ASN A 838 -17.57 15.24 16.66
N LYS A 839 -17.18 16.28 17.40
CA LYS A 839 -17.21 17.69 16.95
C LYS A 839 -16.63 17.91 15.56
N TYR A 840 -15.54 17.22 15.21
CA TYR A 840 -14.87 17.33 13.90
C TYR A 840 -14.97 16.07 13.05
N ALA A 841 -15.84 15.11 13.42
CA ALA A 841 -15.97 13.85 12.68
C ALA A 841 -16.32 14.08 11.21
N ASP A 842 -17.23 15.01 10.95
CA ASP A 842 -17.68 15.35 9.60
C ASP A 842 -16.60 16.08 8.79
N CYS A 843 -15.64 16.75 9.45
CA CYS A 843 -14.51 17.41 8.78
C CYS A 843 -13.51 16.43 8.15
N ASN A 844 -13.64 15.12 8.44
CA ASN A 844 -12.88 14.09 7.73
C ASN A 844 -13.39 13.89 6.29
N GLU A 845 -14.65 14.23 6.04
CA GLU A 845 -15.27 14.25 4.72
C GLU A 845 -15.26 15.69 4.20
N GLN A 846 -14.25 16.01 3.39
CA GLN A 846 -14.02 17.35 2.89
C GLN A 846 -14.67 17.51 1.51
N ALA A 847 -15.99 17.64 1.50
CA ALA A 847 -16.76 17.91 0.29
C ALA A 847 -16.19 19.13 -0.45
N GLY A 848 -16.09 19.05 -1.78
CA GLY A 848 -15.56 20.15 -2.61
C GLY A 848 -14.03 20.25 -2.64
N ARG A 849 -13.31 19.21 -2.18
CA ARG A 849 -11.84 19.14 -2.23
C ARG A 849 -11.32 17.99 -3.07
N GLU A 850 -12.16 17.41 -3.90
CA GLU A 850 -11.88 16.25 -4.72
C GLU A 850 -10.65 16.48 -5.61
N ASP A 851 -10.53 17.66 -6.22
CA ASP A 851 -9.40 18.04 -7.07
C ASP A 851 -8.06 17.93 -6.33
N THR A 852 -8.00 18.43 -5.09
CA THR A 852 -6.77 18.33 -4.28
C THR A 852 -6.44 16.90 -3.87
N CYS A 853 -7.43 16.00 -3.81
CA CYS A 853 -7.22 14.58 -3.61
C CYS A 853 -6.66 13.93 -4.89
N TYR A 854 -7.26 14.24 -6.05
CA TYR A 854 -6.83 13.74 -7.36
C TYR A 854 -5.40 14.18 -7.71
N GLU A 855 -5.02 15.43 -7.43
CA GLU A 855 -3.63 15.93 -7.58
C GLU A 855 -2.61 15.03 -6.89
N ARG A 856 -2.96 14.47 -5.73
CA ARG A 856 -2.05 13.66 -4.90
C ARG A 856 -2.07 12.18 -5.27
N LYS A 857 -3.13 11.67 -5.91
CA LYS A 857 -3.21 10.28 -6.39
C LYS A 857 -2.17 10.02 -7.47
N GLY A 858 -1.54 8.85 -7.45
CA GLY A 858 -0.48 8.48 -8.41
C GLY A 858 0.86 9.23 -8.25
N SER A 859 0.91 10.35 -7.53
CA SER A 859 2.16 11.07 -7.23
C SER A 859 2.86 10.45 -6.02
N LEU A 860 4.13 10.06 -6.19
CA LEU A 860 5.01 9.54 -5.14
C LEU A 860 6.08 10.56 -4.74
N CYS A 861 6.60 10.47 -3.52
CA CYS A 861 7.67 11.34 -3.02
C CYS A 861 8.97 10.55 -2.83
N ARG A 862 10.04 10.89 -3.57
CA ARG A 862 11.36 10.24 -3.46
C ARG A 862 12.06 10.57 -2.14
N ASP A 863 11.95 11.82 -1.66
CA ASP A 863 12.49 12.25 -0.38
C ASP A 863 11.43 13.02 0.41
N LYS A 864 10.97 12.43 1.51
CA LYS A 864 9.91 12.97 2.36
C LYS A 864 10.32 14.26 3.08
N ARG A 865 11.62 14.48 3.31
CA ARG A 865 12.11 15.75 3.90
C ARG A 865 11.80 16.94 2.99
N ASN A 866 11.65 16.68 1.68
CA ASN A 866 11.34 17.69 0.67
C ASN A 866 9.85 17.71 0.31
N CYS A 867 9.03 16.84 0.91
CA CYS A 867 7.59 16.86 0.71
C CYS A 867 6.97 18.05 1.47
N THR A 868 6.45 19.03 0.73
CA THR A 868 5.89 20.28 1.29
C THR A 868 4.49 20.13 1.93
N LYS A 869 3.82 19.00 1.70
CA LYS A 869 2.46 18.68 2.17
C LYS A 869 2.43 17.36 2.93
N THR A 870 1.38 17.15 3.73
CA THR A 870 1.12 15.96 4.57
C THR A 870 0.97 14.64 3.81
N ARG A 871 0.70 14.72 2.49
CA ARG A 871 0.45 13.57 1.60
C ARG A 871 -0.87 12.82 1.87
N CYS A 872 -1.81 13.39 2.63
CA CYS A 872 -3.14 12.78 2.80
C CYS A 872 -3.84 12.59 1.43
N LEU A 873 -4.48 11.44 1.21
CA LEU A 873 -5.27 11.14 0.00
C LEU A 873 -6.75 11.55 0.10
N GLY A 874 -7.22 11.92 1.29
CA GLY A 874 -8.64 12.25 1.51
C GLY A 874 -9.60 11.07 1.33
N CYS A 875 -9.22 9.87 1.80
CA CYS A 875 -9.96 8.62 1.55
C CYS A 875 -11.44 8.63 1.95
N GLY A 876 -11.83 9.45 2.94
CA GLY A 876 -13.24 9.63 3.32
C GLY A 876 -14.06 10.42 2.30
N SER A 877 -13.41 11.22 1.45
CA SER A 877 -14.02 12.05 0.40
C SER A 877 -13.86 11.42 -0.99
N VAL A 878 -12.66 10.95 -1.32
CA VAL A 878 -12.33 10.31 -2.59
C VAL A 878 -11.49 9.06 -2.31
N CYS A 879 -12.16 7.91 -2.17
CA CYS A 879 -11.45 6.63 -2.08
C CYS A 879 -11.08 6.16 -3.49
N GLU A 880 -12.08 5.66 -4.24
CA GLU A 880 -11.97 5.18 -5.63
C GLU A 880 -10.78 4.23 -5.91
N VAL A 881 -10.18 3.64 -4.87
CA VAL A 881 -8.97 2.81 -5.00
C VAL A 881 -9.22 1.60 -5.90
N CYS A 882 -10.44 1.03 -5.84
CA CYS A 882 -10.87 -0.06 -6.71
C CYS A 882 -11.00 0.33 -8.19
N CYS A 883 -11.18 1.62 -8.50
CA CYS A 883 -11.15 2.17 -9.87
C CYS A 883 -9.70 2.34 -10.32
N ASP A 884 -8.84 2.91 -9.45
CA ASP A 884 -7.43 3.15 -9.75
C ASP A 884 -6.68 1.84 -10.07
N VAL A 885 -6.91 0.79 -9.29
CA VAL A 885 -6.18 -0.49 -9.39
C VAL A 885 -6.83 -1.51 -10.31
N CYS A 886 -8.00 -1.23 -10.89
CA CYS A 886 -8.67 -2.14 -11.80
C CYS A 886 -8.00 -2.07 -13.18
N PRO A 887 -7.28 -3.12 -13.61
CA PRO A 887 -6.57 -3.05 -14.88
C PRO A 887 -7.52 -2.98 -16.08
N ASN A 888 -8.75 -3.48 -15.95
CA ASN A 888 -9.74 -3.51 -17.04
C ASN A 888 -10.73 -2.36 -17.02
N ARG A 889 -10.60 -1.40 -16.08
CA ARG A 889 -11.53 -0.29 -15.86
C ARG A 889 -12.99 -0.73 -15.60
N ALA A 890 -13.18 -1.93 -15.07
CA ALA A 890 -14.48 -2.48 -14.71
C ALA A 890 -15.12 -1.81 -13.47
N ASN A 891 -14.36 -1.08 -12.66
CA ASN A 891 -14.93 -0.26 -11.58
C ASN A 891 -14.90 1.21 -12.00
N VAL A 892 -16.07 1.83 -12.12
CA VAL A 892 -16.22 3.21 -12.58
C VAL A 892 -16.79 4.07 -11.44
N ALA A 893 -16.06 5.13 -11.09
CA ALA A 893 -16.55 6.13 -10.13
C ALA A 893 -17.49 7.10 -10.84
N ILE A 894 -18.68 7.32 -10.27
CA ILE A 894 -19.69 8.22 -10.82
C ILE A 894 -20.19 9.19 -9.76
N LYS A 895 -20.48 10.41 -10.19
CA LYS A 895 -21.15 11.42 -9.36
C LYS A 895 -22.65 11.19 -9.43
N VAL A 896 -23.28 11.00 -8.27
CA VAL A 896 -24.71 10.72 -8.18
C VAL A 896 -25.42 11.93 -7.56
N PRO A 897 -26.26 12.66 -8.31
CA PRO A 897 -27.04 13.77 -7.76
C PRO A 897 -27.85 13.33 -6.54
N GLY A 898 -27.71 14.06 -5.43
CA GLY A 898 -28.39 13.77 -4.16
C GLY A 898 -27.59 12.91 -3.18
N LEU A 899 -26.44 12.35 -3.59
CA LEU A 899 -25.53 11.66 -2.67
C LEU A 899 -24.28 12.50 -2.41
N ALA A 900 -23.77 12.45 -1.19
CA ALA A 900 -22.61 13.23 -0.78
C ALA A 900 -21.29 12.70 -1.37
N LYS A 901 -21.20 11.37 -1.55
CA LYS A 901 -20.02 10.68 -2.07
C LYS A 901 -20.25 10.24 -3.50
N HIS A 902 -19.16 10.16 -4.27
CA HIS A 902 -19.18 9.39 -5.51
C HIS A 902 -19.54 7.93 -5.21
N GLN A 903 -20.27 7.31 -6.14
CA GLN A 903 -20.59 5.90 -6.08
C GLN A 903 -19.68 5.14 -7.05
N VAL A 904 -19.41 3.87 -6.75
CA VAL A 904 -18.66 3.00 -7.66
C VAL A 904 -19.64 1.99 -8.26
N VAL A 905 -19.74 2.00 -9.58
CA VAL A 905 -20.48 1.00 -10.36
C VAL A 905 -19.49 -0.01 -10.91
N HIS A 906 -19.80 -1.29 -10.72
CA HIS A 906 -19.02 -2.39 -11.31
C HIS A 906 -19.63 -2.79 -12.65
N VAL A 907 -18.88 -2.74 -13.75
CA VAL A 907 -19.34 -3.12 -15.08
C VAL A 907 -18.90 -4.55 -15.37
N ASP A 908 -19.84 -5.49 -15.29
CA ASP A 908 -19.57 -6.94 -15.31
C ASP A 908 -18.81 -7.38 -16.57
N GLY A 909 -19.24 -6.91 -17.74
CA GLY A 909 -18.64 -7.32 -19.01
C GLY A 909 -17.22 -6.80 -19.27
N MET A 910 -16.63 -5.98 -18.40
CA MET A 910 -15.20 -5.62 -18.46
C MET A 910 -14.37 -6.41 -17.43
N CYS A 911 -15.00 -7.13 -16.51
CA CYS A 911 -14.35 -7.79 -15.41
C CYS A 911 -13.97 -9.23 -15.79
N ASN A 912 -12.72 -9.61 -15.54
CA ASN A 912 -12.26 -11.01 -15.60
C ASN A 912 -12.06 -11.59 -14.19
N GLU A 913 -12.57 -10.94 -13.15
CA GLU A 913 -12.39 -11.32 -11.74
C GLU A 913 -10.93 -11.49 -11.29
N CYS A 914 -9.98 -10.73 -11.87
CA CYS A 914 -8.57 -10.83 -11.45
C CYS A 914 -8.35 -10.61 -9.94
N GLY A 915 -9.28 -9.96 -9.24
CA GLY A 915 -9.26 -9.80 -7.79
C GLY A 915 -8.39 -8.65 -7.29
N ASN A 916 -7.66 -7.94 -8.16
CA ASN A 916 -6.74 -6.89 -7.71
C ASN A 916 -7.45 -5.76 -6.93
N CYS A 917 -8.70 -5.44 -7.27
CA CYS A 917 -9.49 -4.46 -6.50
C CYS A 917 -9.82 -4.91 -5.07
N ALA A 918 -9.86 -6.21 -4.79
CA ALA A 918 -10.03 -6.74 -3.44
C ALA A 918 -8.78 -6.54 -2.59
N VAL A 919 -7.58 -6.62 -3.19
CA VAL A 919 -6.30 -6.46 -2.50
C VAL A 919 -6.23 -5.13 -1.77
N PHE A 920 -6.64 -4.06 -2.45
CA PHE A 920 -6.55 -2.68 -1.95
C PHE A 920 -7.86 -2.12 -1.39
N CYS A 921 -8.93 -2.91 -1.33
CA CYS A 921 -10.15 -2.44 -0.66
C CYS A 921 -9.85 -2.22 0.84
N PRO A 922 -10.21 -1.06 1.42
CA PRO A 922 -9.93 -0.77 2.82
C PRO A 922 -10.67 -1.72 3.77
N TYR A 923 -11.76 -2.36 3.33
CA TYR A 923 -12.52 -3.32 4.12
C TYR A 923 -11.92 -4.73 4.02
N GLN A 924 -11.78 -5.41 5.15
CA GLN A 924 -11.19 -6.75 5.24
C GLN A 924 -11.94 -7.77 4.37
N GLU A 925 -13.27 -7.76 4.43
CA GLU A 925 -14.15 -8.60 3.61
C GLU A 925 -14.45 -7.98 2.23
N GLY A 926 -13.92 -6.78 1.94
CA GLY A 926 -14.22 -6.04 0.74
C GLY A 926 -13.67 -6.72 -0.53
N ARG A 927 -14.57 -6.99 -1.47
CA ARG A 927 -14.34 -7.54 -2.81
C ARG A 927 -15.11 -6.68 -3.81
N PRO A 928 -14.59 -5.51 -4.24
CA PRO A 928 -15.37 -4.56 -5.07
C PRO A 928 -16.00 -5.17 -6.33
N TYR A 929 -15.34 -6.12 -6.99
CA TYR A 929 -15.87 -6.87 -8.13
C TYR A 929 -17.09 -7.77 -7.81
N LYS A 930 -17.39 -8.01 -6.53
CA LYS A 930 -18.57 -8.75 -6.02
C LYS A 930 -19.54 -7.87 -5.25
N ASP A 931 -19.00 -6.92 -4.50
CA ASP A 931 -19.74 -6.15 -3.48
C ASP A 931 -20.36 -4.86 -4.02
N LYS A 932 -19.92 -4.37 -5.19
CA LYS A 932 -20.42 -3.12 -5.76
C LYS A 932 -21.63 -3.36 -6.63
N LEU A 933 -22.47 -2.32 -6.73
CA LEU A 933 -23.66 -2.33 -7.55
C LEU A 933 -23.23 -2.60 -8.99
N THR A 934 -23.60 -3.77 -9.48
CA THR A 934 -23.12 -4.29 -10.75
C THR A 934 -24.05 -3.87 -11.88
N LEU A 935 -23.53 -3.18 -12.89
CA LEU A 935 -24.18 -2.99 -14.17
C LEU A 935 -23.93 -4.24 -15.03
N PHE A 936 -25.00 -4.97 -15.31
CA PHE A 936 -24.98 -6.10 -16.23
C PHE A 936 -25.28 -5.63 -17.66
N TRP A 937 -24.60 -6.25 -18.62
CA TRP A 937 -24.75 -5.97 -20.05
C TRP A 937 -25.66 -6.97 -20.77
N SER A 938 -26.01 -8.08 -20.12
CA SER A 938 -26.97 -9.04 -20.63
C SER A 938 -27.71 -9.73 -19.49
N GLU A 939 -28.87 -10.32 -19.82
CA GLU A 939 -29.62 -11.15 -18.87
C GLU A 939 -28.83 -12.40 -18.46
N GLN A 940 -28.09 -13.00 -19.39
CA GLN A 940 -27.20 -14.13 -19.12
C GLN A 940 -26.11 -13.78 -18.08
N ASP A 941 -25.48 -12.61 -18.22
CA ASP A 941 -24.46 -12.14 -17.25
C ASP A 941 -25.09 -11.96 -15.85
N MET A 942 -26.31 -11.41 -15.80
CA MET A 942 -27.07 -11.28 -14.55
C MET A 942 -27.44 -12.64 -13.96
N GLU A 943 -27.89 -13.61 -14.75
CA GLU A 943 -28.25 -14.95 -14.28
C GLU A 943 -27.04 -15.74 -13.77
N ASN A 944 -25.89 -15.60 -14.45
CA ASN A 944 -24.64 -16.25 -14.09
C ASN A 944 -23.94 -15.58 -12.89
N SER A 945 -24.48 -14.49 -12.35
CA SER A 945 -23.89 -13.72 -11.26
C SER A 945 -24.78 -13.71 -10.01
N GLU A 946 -24.15 -13.73 -8.84
CA GLU A 946 -24.81 -13.53 -7.55
C GLU A 946 -24.80 -12.06 -7.12
N ASN A 947 -24.11 -11.18 -7.86
CA ASN A 947 -23.95 -9.79 -7.46
C ASN A 947 -25.29 -9.05 -7.43
N GLU A 948 -25.38 -8.11 -6.48
CA GLU A 948 -26.41 -7.08 -6.48
C GLU A 948 -26.13 -6.06 -7.58
N GLY A 949 -27.16 -5.70 -8.34
CA GLY A 949 -26.95 -4.97 -9.58
C GLY A 949 -28.21 -4.75 -10.40
N PHE A 950 -28.02 -4.27 -11.62
CA PHE A 950 -29.08 -3.87 -12.52
C PHE A 950 -28.72 -4.10 -13.99
N LEU A 951 -29.75 -4.30 -14.80
CA LEU A 951 -29.70 -4.49 -16.25
C LEU A 951 -30.74 -3.56 -16.88
N ALA A 952 -30.35 -2.81 -17.91
CA ALA A 952 -31.30 -2.03 -18.71
C ALA A 952 -32.21 -2.99 -19.52
N VAL A 953 -33.53 -2.81 -19.41
CA VAL A 953 -34.53 -3.55 -20.20
C VAL A 953 -34.96 -2.73 -21.40
N ASP A 954 -35.18 -1.44 -21.18
CA ASP A 954 -35.41 -0.40 -22.17
C ASP A 954 -34.87 0.94 -21.65
N GLU A 955 -35.19 2.05 -22.31
CA GLU A 955 -34.70 3.38 -21.93
C GLU A 955 -35.12 3.80 -20.50
N ASP A 956 -36.27 3.34 -20.02
CA ASP A 956 -36.87 3.79 -18.76
C ASP A 956 -36.92 2.70 -17.68
N HIS A 957 -36.83 1.43 -18.05
CA HIS A 957 -36.98 0.30 -17.15
C HIS A 957 -35.69 -0.50 -16.93
N PHE A 958 -35.47 -0.86 -15.67
CA PHE A 958 -34.30 -1.63 -15.25
C PHE A 958 -34.74 -2.86 -14.45
N LYS A 959 -34.16 -4.02 -14.78
CA LYS A 959 -34.24 -5.24 -13.98
C LYS A 959 -33.18 -5.12 -12.88
N VAL A 960 -33.59 -5.05 -11.62
CA VAL A 960 -32.72 -4.76 -10.48
C VAL A 960 -32.78 -5.92 -9.48
N ARG A 961 -31.61 -6.40 -9.05
CA ARG A 961 -31.41 -7.40 -7.99
C ARG A 961 -30.71 -6.75 -6.80
N VAL A 962 -31.41 -6.67 -5.67
CA VAL A 962 -30.89 -6.14 -4.40
C VAL A 962 -31.47 -6.98 -3.26
N ALA A 963 -30.62 -7.34 -2.28
CA ALA A 963 -31.00 -8.20 -1.14
C ALA A 963 -31.76 -9.47 -1.57
N GLY A 964 -31.31 -10.14 -2.64
CA GLY A 964 -31.91 -11.36 -3.18
C GLY A 964 -33.25 -11.21 -3.90
N THR A 965 -33.82 -10.01 -3.99
CA THR A 965 -35.09 -9.75 -4.69
C THR A 965 -34.84 -9.15 -6.08
N VAL A 966 -35.41 -9.76 -7.11
CA VAL A 966 -35.38 -9.27 -8.50
C VAL A 966 -36.69 -8.57 -8.85
N ARG A 967 -36.62 -7.38 -9.43
CA ARG A 967 -37.79 -6.60 -9.85
C ARG A 967 -37.46 -5.73 -11.06
N THR A 968 -38.45 -5.45 -11.89
CA THR A 968 -38.33 -4.44 -12.97
C THR A 968 -38.95 -3.14 -12.48
N VAL A 969 -38.19 -2.05 -12.52
CA VAL A 969 -38.63 -0.74 -12.04
C VAL A 969 -38.29 0.36 -13.03
N SER A 970 -39.11 1.40 -13.06
CA SER A 970 -38.72 2.69 -13.63
C SER A 970 -38.02 3.53 -12.57
N VAL A 971 -36.83 4.06 -12.87
CA VAL A 971 -36.01 4.82 -11.91
C VAL A 971 -36.57 6.20 -11.58
N ASP A 972 -37.52 6.71 -12.39
CA ASP A 972 -38.22 7.96 -12.14
C ASP A 972 -39.45 7.81 -11.23
N ALA A 973 -39.88 6.58 -10.94
CA ALA A 973 -40.95 6.34 -9.99
C ALA A 973 -40.50 6.63 -8.54
N VAL A 974 -41.37 7.26 -7.75
CA VAL A 974 -41.07 7.70 -6.37
C VAL A 974 -41.02 6.53 -5.37
N ASN A 975 -41.70 5.41 -5.67
CA ASN A 975 -41.76 4.25 -4.78
C ASN A 975 -41.43 2.96 -5.54
N THR A 976 -40.15 2.77 -5.86
CA THR A 976 -39.64 1.58 -6.55
C THR A 976 -39.42 0.38 -5.60
N GLY A 977 -39.50 0.60 -4.28
CA GLY A 977 -39.12 -0.39 -3.28
C GLY A 977 -37.62 -0.72 -3.25
N LEU A 978 -36.78 0.10 -3.91
CA LEU A 978 -35.33 0.02 -3.86
C LEU A 978 -34.78 0.96 -2.78
N PRO A 979 -33.60 0.67 -2.19
CA PRO A 979 -32.84 1.68 -1.46
C PRO A 979 -32.60 2.91 -2.32
N GLU A 980 -32.81 4.10 -1.75
CA GLU A 980 -32.77 5.34 -2.51
C GLU A 980 -31.42 5.59 -3.20
N ALA A 981 -30.31 5.29 -2.51
CA ALA A 981 -28.98 5.40 -3.09
C ALA A 981 -28.81 4.51 -4.34
N VAL A 982 -29.37 3.30 -4.34
CA VAL A 982 -29.35 2.41 -5.52
C VAL A 982 -30.17 3.01 -6.66
N ARG A 983 -31.40 3.46 -6.38
CA ARG A 983 -32.27 4.08 -7.39
C ARG A 983 -31.60 5.30 -8.03
N LEU A 984 -31.04 6.20 -7.22
CA LEU A 984 -30.32 7.40 -7.69
C LEU A 984 -29.06 7.04 -8.49
N THR A 985 -28.34 5.99 -8.09
CA THR A 985 -27.15 5.51 -8.82
C THR A 985 -27.53 5.00 -10.22
N ILE A 986 -28.59 4.17 -10.33
CA ILE A 986 -29.06 3.68 -11.63
C ILE A 986 -29.54 4.84 -12.51
N LYS A 987 -30.29 5.79 -11.92
CA LYS A 987 -30.72 7.00 -12.62
C LYS A 987 -29.54 7.83 -13.13
N ALA A 988 -28.51 8.03 -12.31
CA ALA A 988 -27.31 8.73 -12.73
C ALA A 988 -26.61 8.03 -13.90
N VAL A 989 -26.52 6.69 -13.87
CA VAL A 989 -25.96 5.92 -14.98
C VAL A 989 -26.74 6.15 -16.28
N ARG A 990 -28.07 6.13 -16.23
CA ARG A 990 -28.91 6.44 -17.40
C ARG A 990 -28.71 7.88 -17.90
N ASP A 991 -28.78 8.85 -16.99
CA ASP A 991 -28.92 10.27 -17.34
C ASP A 991 -27.58 10.92 -17.68
N SER A 992 -26.49 10.50 -17.03
CA SER A 992 -25.18 11.17 -17.09
C SER A 992 -24.04 10.27 -17.55
N TYR A 993 -24.21 8.95 -17.48
CA TYR A 993 -23.18 7.98 -17.91
C TYR A 993 -23.74 6.95 -18.91
N PRO A 994 -24.56 7.33 -19.91
CA PRO A 994 -25.20 6.37 -20.82
C PRO A 994 -24.20 5.61 -21.69
N TYR A 995 -22.95 6.06 -21.78
CA TYR A 995 -21.87 5.35 -22.45
C TYR A 995 -21.46 4.04 -21.73
N LEU A 996 -21.81 3.88 -20.45
CA LEU A 996 -21.57 2.63 -19.70
C LEU A 996 -22.60 1.54 -20.04
N LEU A 997 -23.80 1.94 -20.48
CA LEU A 997 -24.84 1.01 -20.91
C LEU A 997 -24.42 0.38 -22.23
N LYS A 998 -24.52 -0.94 -22.32
CA LYS A 998 -24.31 -1.63 -23.59
C LYS A 998 -25.41 -1.20 -24.57
N LYS A 999 -25.01 -0.77 -25.76
CA LYS A 999 -25.90 -0.37 -26.85
C LYS A 999 -26.04 -1.49 -27.88
#